data_AF-A0A2N1DNF7-F1
#
_entry.id   AF-A0A2N1DNF7-F1
#
_cell.length_a   1.000
_cell.length_b   1.000
_cell.length_c   1.000
_cell.angle_alpha   90.00
_cell.angle_beta   90.00
_cell.angle_gamma   90.00
#
_symmetry.space_group_name_H-M   'P 1'
#
loop_
_entity.id
_entity.type
_entity.pdbx_description
1 polymer ?
#
loop_
_entity_poly.entity_id
_entity_poly.type
_entity_poly.pdbx_seq_one_letter_code
_entity_poly.pdbx_strand_id
1 'polypeptide(L)'
;MNKTTIPSKYLDRVFKKPEQWGHRGDPMLWDWLKDKLTSASDESTGEQLLREIRNHLEEFGVDLSGRSDKSQDDVHIKAFDKGGMSGGCISSQWWVRKGLPLIEQRLNDVSKVLAFKKMMLPRNVEELFFIGDIHAQYEKLTDLLTHCGYIESEPDNAFSYGRLVFLGDLIDNKPDWGGDHLSLLNHIKDLVDKRLAYCVMGNHEFNAIGWSLKKPDGSYCRDRNKSGNRRQHQLFLEQVGEDSRQYYQWLEWFKTLPLFMDFADVRVIHACWHQESIDKIRPYLNDDSSLKTEYWYAAFDPEHELYQLCETLLKGPEIALPEGCSFKDKNQIERKNIRVGWWKAQEDIKTLRDLAVVANAEGDCIPDLPVQAMHTRFNKEQDVPVVIGLYTLNSTVPYCVGDKVVCVDFNAASPGKILNGYVVNVTSWKSADQLISEDNFCAIDLVNADIIVWLGVDNILSEYLETIALPELNEELSESLLEKIGAILKHEWAPRNSVLKIEYDNYLEDVLKLAGAQKEDELTMYLYFTEKYIQGIERDHAVSVCRRVASHITAMVKNEWVKNESEKEADSPTYDEALRAKFISKAKGSLLGLALGDALGTTLEFKAKDSYQPLTDMVGGGPFRLEAGQWTDDTSMALCLADSLLAVGRHNAEDQMQRYKKWRDLGENSVTGICFDIGNTVSAAIDKYSATKDANAGSQEAYSAGNGSLMRLAPVAIFYSPVKKVELAELLDKARLSSIVTHAEARAIEGCQIMAWLLFQIFDGEQSKVSLFKGLAVAFTDPNIDLSTDMEKIVAGSFLKKERSQIRGTGFVVDSLEAALWCFANSDSFEQGALLAANLGDDADTTAAIFGQLAGAFYGIEQLPEHWLRKLAWRDKLEQTAEFLALTPPFSQLQDIMNDFKSVLSNKSDDSRSQVHMPRELRKDIYRFNMVLNYTGLEDEIRDPYEVIQRFNYLECLRYITALMRGEKLSAGGITRKERSGDIALWVQRLTELYAFRPHEEYGYDQN
;
A
#
# COMPACT_ATOMS: atom_id res chain seq x y z
N MET A 1 34.56 17.46 25.82
CA MET A 1 33.19 17.34 25.26
C MET A 1 33.10 16.07 24.42
N ASN A 2 31.88 15.62 24.10
CA ASN A 2 31.68 14.53 23.13
C ASN A 2 32.12 14.95 21.72
N LYS A 3 32.69 14.04 20.92
CA LYS A 3 33.12 14.31 19.52
C LYS A 3 31.95 14.39 18.51
N THR A 4 30.75 14.74 18.98
CA THR A 4 29.54 14.80 18.13
C THR A 4 29.54 16.12 17.36
N THR A 5 29.32 16.05 16.05
CA THR A 5 29.11 17.24 15.21
C THR A 5 27.78 17.90 15.57
N ILE A 6 27.73 19.23 15.54
CA ILE A 6 26.53 20.01 15.87
C ILE A 6 26.03 20.68 14.59
N PRO A 7 25.01 20.12 13.92
CA PRO A 7 24.41 20.73 12.74
C PRO A 7 23.92 22.17 13.01
N SER A 8 24.01 23.03 12.00
CA SER A 8 23.62 24.44 12.07
C SER A 8 22.22 24.67 12.66
N LYS A 9 21.26 23.78 12.35
CA LYS A 9 19.88 23.84 12.86
C LYS A 9 19.75 23.77 14.39
N TYR A 10 20.76 23.29 15.12
CA TYR A 10 20.74 23.26 16.59
C TYR A 10 21.42 24.47 17.24
N LEU A 11 22.01 25.39 16.46
CA LEU A 11 22.64 26.60 17.01
C LEU A 11 21.63 27.57 17.63
N ASP A 12 20.37 27.55 17.20
CA ASP A 12 19.29 28.30 17.85
C ASP A 12 19.15 27.94 19.33
N ARG A 13 19.36 26.66 19.67
CA ARG A 13 19.31 26.15 21.04
C ARG A 13 20.51 26.63 21.87
N VAL A 14 21.68 26.69 21.25
CA VAL A 14 22.92 27.20 21.86
C VAL A 14 22.82 28.70 22.11
N PHE A 15 22.34 29.45 21.12
CA PHE A 15 22.28 30.91 21.12
C PHE A 15 20.91 31.48 21.56
N LYS A 16 20.08 30.71 22.29
CA LYS A 16 18.86 31.27 22.92
C LYS A 16 19.22 32.47 23.80
N LYS A 17 18.59 33.61 23.57
CA LYS A 17 18.93 34.85 24.27
C LYS A 17 18.83 34.71 25.80
N PRO A 18 19.90 34.98 26.58
CA PRO A 18 19.78 35.05 28.04
C PRO A 18 18.88 36.19 28.51
N GLU A 19 18.29 36.04 29.69
CA GLU A 19 17.39 37.04 30.29
C GLU A 19 18.13 38.32 30.73
N GLN A 20 19.45 38.24 30.95
CA GLN A 20 20.28 39.34 31.45
C GLN A 20 21.60 39.44 30.70
N TRP A 21 22.05 40.67 30.45
CA TRP A 21 23.27 41.04 29.71
C TRP A 21 24.03 42.13 30.44
N GLY A 22 25.30 42.34 30.11
CA GLY A 22 26.08 43.43 30.72
C GLY A 22 25.70 44.81 30.17
N HIS A 23 25.70 44.95 28.85
CA HIS A 23 25.49 46.18 28.11
C HIS A 23 24.60 45.97 26.87
N ARG A 24 24.20 47.06 26.20
CA ARG A 24 23.27 47.00 25.06
C ARG A 24 23.91 46.45 23.77
N GLY A 25 25.24 46.40 23.69
CA GLY A 25 25.93 45.74 22.59
C GLY A 25 26.01 44.22 22.75
N ASP A 26 25.96 43.67 23.97
CA ASP A 26 26.13 42.22 24.21
C ASP A 26 25.10 41.37 23.44
N PRO A 27 23.80 41.72 23.39
CA PRO A 27 22.83 40.99 22.57
C PRO A 27 23.14 41.02 21.07
N MET A 28 23.77 42.10 20.57
CA MET A 28 24.13 42.22 19.15
C MET A 28 25.34 41.36 18.81
N LEU A 29 26.34 41.32 19.70
CA LEU A 29 27.47 40.39 19.57
C LEU A 29 27.00 38.93 19.66
N TRP A 30 26.03 38.66 20.54
CA TRP A 30 25.40 37.35 20.67
C TRP A 30 24.72 36.91 19.37
N ASP A 31 23.89 37.77 18.78
CA ASP A 31 23.22 37.51 17.49
C ASP A 31 24.25 37.37 16.35
N TRP A 32 25.29 38.20 16.33
CA TRP A 32 26.35 38.13 15.33
C TRP A 32 27.12 36.80 15.38
N LEU A 33 27.46 36.32 16.59
CA LEU A 33 28.15 35.04 16.77
C LEU A 33 27.30 33.88 16.24
N LYS A 34 25.99 33.90 16.52
CA LYS A 34 25.04 32.93 15.97
C LYS A 34 25.05 32.93 14.45
N ASP A 35 24.90 34.10 13.82
CA ASP A 35 24.83 34.21 12.35
C ASP A 35 26.13 33.75 11.69
N LYS A 36 27.27 34.09 12.29
CA LYS A 36 28.58 33.65 11.78
C LYS A 36 28.77 32.14 11.85
N LEU A 37 28.44 31.53 12.97
CA LEU A 37 28.64 30.08 13.15
C LEU A 37 27.62 29.26 12.35
N THR A 38 26.41 29.79 12.12
CA THR A 38 25.42 29.16 11.22
C THR A 38 25.99 28.91 9.82
N SER A 39 26.84 29.80 9.31
CA SER A 39 27.49 29.65 8.00
C SER A 39 28.67 28.66 7.94
N ALA A 40 29.13 28.15 9.09
CA ALA A 40 30.36 27.34 9.21
C ALA A 40 30.18 25.98 9.94
N SER A 41 28.96 25.67 10.42
CA SER A 41 28.78 24.69 11.51
C SER A 41 28.46 23.25 11.11
N ASP A 42 28.07 22.93 9.87
CA ASP A 42 27.56 21.60 9.53
C ASP A 42 28.61 20.46 9.68
N GLU A 43 29.90 20.79 9.86
CA GLU A 43 30.99 19.83 10.10
C GLU A 43 31.72 20.02 11.44
N SER A 44 31.29 20.95 12.29
CA SER A 44 32.02 21.32 13.51
C SER A 44 31.48 20.63 14.77
N THR A 45 32.40 20.19 15.63
CA THR A 45 32.10 19.70 16.99
C THR A 45 31.90 20.85 17.97
N GLY A 46 31.25 20.59 19.11
CA GLY A 46 31.08 21.60 20.16
C GLY A 46 32.39 22.23 20.64
N GLU A 47 33.51 21.49 20.67
CA GLU A 47 34.83 22.04 21.04
C GLU A 47 35.38 23.00 19.99
N GLN A 48 35.18 22.68 18.70
CA GLN A 48 35.61 23.55 17.59
C GLN A 48 34.82 24.85 17.60
N LEU A 49 33.49 24.77 17.76
CA LEU A 49 32.62 25.95 17.86
C LEU A 49 32.97 26.82 19.06
N LEU A 50 33.20 26.22 20.24
CA LEU A 50 33.59 26.98 21.44
C LEU A 50 34.94 27.71 21.24
N ARG A 51 35.89 27.08 20.55
CA ARG A 51 37.17 27.70 20.21
C ARG A 51 36.99 28.87 19.24
N GLU A 52 36.15 28.73 18.23
CA GLU A 52 35.83 29.84 17.30
C GLU A 52 35.15 31.01 18.00
N ILE A 53 34.21 30.73 18.92
CA ILE A 53 33.57 31.77 19.74
C ILE A 53 34.62 32.55 20.54
N ARG A 54 35.56 31.85 21.20
CA ARG A 54 36.64 32.49 21.97
C ARG A 54 37.50 33.39 21.08
N ASN A 55 37.89 32.90 19.89
CA ASN A 55 38.67 33.68 18.93
C ASN A 55 37.93 34.96 18.51
N HIS A 56 36.64 34.87 18.19
CA HIS A 56 35.85 36.04 17.80
C HIS A 56 35.66 37.04 18.96
N LEU A 57 35.45 36.56 20.19
CA LEU A 57 35.39 37.44 21.37
C LEU A 57 36.71 38.21 21.54
N GLU A 58 37.86 37.54 21.39
CA GLU A 58 39.18 38.20 21.45
C GLU A 58 39.43 39.16 20.27
N GLU A 59 38.98 38.83 19.06
CA GLU A 59 39.01 39.73 17.88
C GLU A 59 38.22 41.02 18.11
N PHE A 60 37.10 40.93 18.81
CA PHE A 60 36.31 42.07 19.24
C PHE A 60 36.87 42.77 20.49
N GLY A 61 38.03 42.34 21.01
CA GLY A 61 38.72 42.97 22.13
C GLY A 61 38.19 42.59 23.51
N VAL A 62 37.32 41.57 23.62
CA VAL A 62 36.77 41.11 24.89
C VAL A 62 37.86 40.41 25.70
N ASP A 63 38.18 40.92 26.90
CA ASP A 63 39.21 40.31 27.76
C ASP A 63 38.69 39.04 28.46
N LEU A 64 39.11 37.88 27.95
CA LEU A 64 38.77 36.57 28.53
C LEU A 64 39.67 36.13 29.69
N SER A 65 40.72 36.89 30.03
CA SER A 65 41.71 36.51 31.05
C SER A 65 41.20 36.61 32.49
N GLY A 66 40.13 37.38 32.72
CA GLY A 66 39.50 37.56 34.03
C GLY A 66 40.34 38.34 35.05
N ARG A 67 41.40 39.03 34.62
CA ARG A 67 42.40 39.67 35.49
C ARG A 67 42.04 41.10 35.93
N SER A 68 40.98 41.69 35.41
CA SER A 68 40.59 43.09 35.67
C SER A 68 39.19 43.22 36.29
N ASP A 69 39.13 43.86 37.47
CA ASP A 69 37.89 44.16 38.20
C ASP A 69 37.32 45.56 37.85
N LYS A 70 37.86 46.24 36.83
CA LYS A 70 37.49 47.62 36.47
C LYS A 70 36.58 47.67 35.24
N SER A 71 35.57 48.53 35.27
CA SER A 71 34.65 48.89 34.15
C SER A 71 35.33 49.63 32.98
N GLN A 72 36.65 49.50 32.82
CA GLN A 72 37.43 50.15 31.75
C GLN A 72 37.77 49.21 30.59
N ASP A 73 37.40 47.93 30.68
CA ASP A 73 37.63 46.91 29.65
C ASP A 73 36.35 46.56 28.85
N ASP A 74 35.32 47.41 28.95
CA ASP A 74 34.12 47.29 28.12
C ASP A 74 34.43 47.80 26.72
N VAL A 75 34.19 46.97 25.70
CA VAL A 75 34.58 47.29 24.33
C VAL A 75 33.42 47.93 23.59
N HIS A 76 33.67 49.06 22.93
CA HIS A 76 32.69 49.66 22.04
C HIS A 76 32.86 49.18 20.61
N ILE A 77 31.84 48.51 20.09
CA ILE A 77 31.75 48.08 18.68
C ILE A 77 30.77 49.00 17.95
N LYS A 78 31.28 49.84 17.06
CA LYS A 78 30.49 50.84 16.32
C LYS A 78 29.35 50.21 15.50
N ALA A 79 29.54 49.01 14.97
CA ALA A 79 28.53 48.30 14.19
C ALA A 79 27.30 47.88 15.03
N PHE A 80 27.44 47.81 16.36
CA PHE A 80 26.37 47.41 17.28
C PHE A 80 25.72 48.60 17.99
N ASP A 81 26.08 49.82 17.60
CA ASP A 81 25.50 51.03 18.18
C ASP A 81 24.15 51.36 17.54
N LYS A 82 23.08 51.18 18.31
CA LYS A 82 21.69 51.56 17.96
C LYS A 82 21.19 52.78 18.76
N GLY A 83 22.09 53.54 19.39
CA GLY A 83 21.78 54.72 20.18
C GLY A 83 21.48 54.47 21.66
N GLY A 84 21.71 55.50 22.49
CA GLY A 84 21.56 55.49 23.96
C GLY A 84 22.89 55.37 24.72
N MET A 85 22.88 55.58 26.05
CA MET A 85 24.10 55.74 26.89
C MET A 85 25.04 54.52 26.96
N SER A 86 24.69 53.39 26.33
CA SER A 86 25.55 52.19 26.24
C SER A 86 25.39 51.45 24.90
N GLY A 87 24.92 52.14 23.86
CA GLY A 87 24.80 51.58 22.51
C GLY A 87 26.15 51.09 22.00
N GLY A 88 26.23 49.84 21.56
CA GLY A 88 27.46 49.25 21.03
C GLY A 88 28.53 48.84 22.06
N CYS A 89 28.35 49.11 23.36
CA CYS A 89 29.27 48.63 24.40
C CYS A 89 29.05 47.14 24.72
N ILE A 90 30.14 46.38 24.92
CA ILE A 90 30.21 44.96 25.24
C ILE A 90 30.88 44.79 26.61
N SER A 91 30.30 43.99 27.50
CA SER A 91 30.86 43.81 28.83
C SER A 91 31.77 42.59 28.93
N SER A 92 33.09 42.81 29.04
CA SER A 92 34.07 41.73 29.15
C SER A 92 33.83 40.86 30.40
N GLN A 93 33.48 41.48 31.53
CA GLN A 93 33.18 40.73 32.75
C GLN A 93 31.94 39.85 32.63
N TRP A 94 30.89 40.31 31.92
CA TRP A 94 29.68 39.51 31.73
C TRP A 94 29.96 38.30 30.84
N TRP A 95 30.73 38.46 29.76
CA TRP A 95 31.10 37.34 28.89
C TRP A 95 31.93 36.29 29.61
N VAL A 96 32.91 36.68 30.43
CA VAL A 96 33.73 35.74 31.21
C VAL A 96 32.90 35.02 32.28
N ARG A 97 32.06 35.75 33.03
CA ARG A 97 31.36 35.18 34.19
C ARG A 97 30.07 34.45 33.82
N LYS A 98 29.41 34.84 32.73
CA LYS A 98 28.07 34.35 32.36
C LYS A 98 27.95 33.95 30.90
N GLY A 99 28.31 34.83 29.96
CA GLY A 99 28.05 34.62 28.53
C GLY A 99 28.70 33.37 27.95
N LEU A 100 30.02 33.25 28.07
CA LEU A 100 30.80 32.13 27.54
C LEU A 100 30.55 30.82 28.30
N PRO A 101 30.50 30.79 29.66
CA PRO A 101 30.10 29.58 30.40
C PRO A 101 28.70 29.07 30.01
N LEU A 102 27.75 29.97 29.73
CA LEU A 102 26.40 29.60 29.31
C LEU A 102 26.41 28.93 27.93
N ILE A 103 27.17 29.46 26.97
CA ILE A 103 27.31 28.85 25.64
C ILE A 103 28.01 27.49 25.74
N GLU A 104 29.08 27.39 26.54
CA GLU A 104 29.80 26.14 26.78
C GLU A 104 28.88 25.06 27.38
N GLN A 105 28.05 25.43 28.37
CA GLN A 105 27.06 24.53 28.94
C GLN A 105 26.08 24.04 27.86
N ARG A 106 25.51 24.95 27.06
CA ARG A 106 24.52 24.57 26.05
C ARG A 106 25.11 23.74 24.91
N LEU A 107 26.35 24.00 24.50
CA LEU A 107 27.07 23.15 23.53
C LEU A 107 27.28 21.74 24.06
N ASN A 108 27.63 21.61 25.35
CA ASN A 108 27.72 20.31 26.03
C ASN A 108 26.36 19.59 26.03
N ASP A 109 25.29 20.30 26.38
CA ASP A 109 23.95 19.72 26.47
C ASP A 109 23.45 19.25 25.10
N VAL A 110 23.58 20.08 24.06
CA VAL A 110 23.26 19.70 22.68
C VAL A 110 24.09 18.50 22.22
N SER A 111 25.40 18.48 22.51
CA SER A 111 26.27 17.36 22.14
C SER A 111 25.88 16.04 22.81
N LYS A 112 25.40 16.09 24.06
CA LYS A 112 24.89 14.91 24.79
C LYS A 112 23.60 14.42 24.17
N VAL A 113 22.67 15.34 23.88
CA VAL A 113 21.38 15.01 23.25
C VAL A 113 21.57 14.41 21.86
N LEU A 114 22.48 14.96 21.03
CA LEU A 114 22.78 14.39 19.71
C LEU A 114 23.48 13.03 19.79
N ALA A 115 24.33 12.82 20.80
CA ALA A 115 24.92 11.50 21.04
C ALA A 115 23.83 10.49 21.47
N PHE A 116 22.90 10.90 22.33
CA PHE A 116 21.75 10.09 22.72
C PHE A 116 20.85 9.78 21.52
N LYS A 117 20.53 10.78 20.68
CA LYS A 117 19.79 10.61 19.42
C LYS A 117 20.45 9.54 18.54
N LYS A 118 21.77 9.62 18.33
CA LYS A 118 22.54 8.66 17.52
C LYS A 118 22.56 7.25 18.12
N MET A 119 22.48 7.13 19.43
CA MET A 119 22.45 5.84 20.14
C MET A 119 21.07 5.19 20.09
N MET A 120 20.03 6.00 20.29
CA MET A 120 18.65 5.52 20.36
C MET A 120 18.04 5.35 18.96
N LEU A 121 18.15 6.34 18.07
CA LEU A 121 17.56 6.29 16.73
C LEU A 121 18.56 5.72 15.70
N PRO A 122 18.22 4.59 15.05
CA PRO A 122 18.95 4.11 13.87
C PRO A 122 19.04 5.17 12.77
N ARG A 123 20.09 5.11 11.93
CA ARG A 123 20.35 6.13 10.89
C ARG A 123 19.24 6.25 9.83
N ASN A 124 18.37 5.26 9.71
CA ASN A 124 17.28 5.19 8.74
C ASN A 124 15.91 5.60 9.32
N VAL A 125 15.85 6.08 10.57
CA VAL A 125 14.57 6.56 11.13
C VAL A 125 14.37 8.03 10.76
N GLU A 126 13.44 8.25 9.83
CA GLU A 126 13.09 9.59 9.37
C GLU A 126 11.89 10.18 10.14
N GLU A 127 11.05 9.33 10.75
CA GLU A 127 9.79 9.72 11.37
C GLU A 127 9.55 9.07 12.75
N LEU A 128 8.83 9.76 13.64
CA LEU A 128 8.37 9.26 14.94
C LEU A 128 6.84 9.36 15.03
N PHE A 129 6.17 8.33 15.54
CA PHE A 129 4.73 8.31 15.73
C PHE A 129 4.36 8.17 17.22
N PHE A 130 3.78 9.23 17.79
CA PHE A 130 3.49 9.37 19.22
C PHE A 130 2.05 8.98 19.56
N ILE A 131 1.86 8.11 20.56
CA ILE A 131 0.55 7.59 21.00
C ILE A 131 0.44 7.73 22.53
N GLY A 132 -0.61 8.35 23.05
CA GLY A 132 -0.82 8.55 24.49
C GLY A 132 -2.15 7.98 25.01
N ASP A 133 -2.26 7.90 26.34
CA ASP A 133 -3.51 7.67 27.09
C ASP A 133 -4.30 6.42 26.67
N ILE A 134 -3.60 5.27 26.50
CA ILE A 134 -4.20 4.07 25.90
C ILE A 134 -5.06 3.29 26.89
N HIS A 135 -4.72 3.23 28.19
CA HIS A 135 -5.60 2.67 29.24
C HIS A 135 -6.29 1.33 28.91
N ALA A 136 -5.51 0.31 28.59
CA ALA A 136 -5.96 -1.05 28.26
C ALA A 136 -6.89 -1.16 27.02
N GLN A 137 -6.94 -0.13 26.17
CA GLN A 137 -7.70 -0.15 24.90
C GLN A 137 -6.95 -0.95 23.82
N TYR A 138 -6.79 -2.26 24.01
CA TYR A 138 -6.06 -3.13 23.08
C TYR A 138 -6.63 -3.11 21.65
N GLU A 139 -7.96 -3.18 21.51
CA GLU A 139 -8.63 -3.14 20.21
C GLU A 139 -8.35 -1.82 19.49
N LYS A 140 -8.51 -0.68 20.18
CA LYS A 140 -8.23 0.64 19.60
C LYS A 140 -6.77 0.82 19.18
N LEU A 141 -5.83 0.24 19.94
CA LEU A 141 -4.42 0.22 19.54
C LEU A 141 -4.24 -0.62 18.27
N THR A 142 -4.84 -1.81 18.22
CA THR A 142 -4.71 -2.71 17.07
C THR A 142 -5.33 -2.09 15.82
N ASP A 143 -6.48 -1.43 15.93
CA ASP A 143 -7.12 -0.75 14.81
C ASP A 143 -6.27 0.43 14.32
N LEU A 144 -5.75 1.25 15.24
CA LEU A 144 -4.84 2.36 14.90
C LEU A 144 -3.58 1.84 14.18
N LEU A 145 -2.95 0.79 14.71
CA LEU A 145 -1.76 0.20 14.12
C LEU A 145 -2.06 -0.38 12.73
N THR A 146 -3.15 -1.12 12.57
CA THR A 146 -3.57 -1.71 11.29
C THR A 146 -3.80 -0.64 10.23
N HIS A 147 -4.50 0.45 10.59
CA HIS A 147 -4.70 1.57 9.68
C HIS A 147 -3.39 2.24 9.28
N CYS A 148 -2.41 2.31 10.19
CA CYS A 148 -1.06 2.81 9.89
C CYS A 148 -0.19 1.81 9.08
N GLY A 149 -0.75 0.69 8.62
CA GLY A 149 -0.06 -0.33 7.82
C GLY A 149 0.73 -1.35 8.63
N TYR A 150 0.50 -1.45 9.96
CA TYR A 150 1.16 -2.44 10.80
C TYR A 150 0.57 -3.84 10.60
N ILE A 151 1.42 -4.75 10.13
CA ILE A 151 1.11 -6.17 9.98
C ILE A 151 1.99 -6.96 10.94
N GLU A 152 1.36 -7.55 11.97
CA GLU A 152 2.03 -8.28 13.06
C GLU A 152 2.91 -9.46 12.57
N SER A 153 2.62 -10.00 11.38
CA SER A 153 3.37 -11.11 10.77
C SER A 153 4.68 -10.72 10.06
N GLU A 154 4.98 -9.43 9.89
CA GLU A 154 6.16 -8.93 9.16
C GLU A 154 6.93 -7.82 9.93
N PRO A 155 7.39 -8.06 11.18
CA PRO A 155 7.87 -7.02 12.10
C PRO A 155 9.07 -6.19 11.62
N ASP A 156 9.89 -6.70 10.70
CA ASP A 156 11.06 -5.99 10.17
C ASP A 156 10.71 -4.96 9.08
N ASN A 157 9.51 -5.04 8.50
CA ASN A 157 8.97 -4.13 7.46
C ASN A 157 7.59 -3.53 7.84
N ALA A 158 7.17 -3.68 9.09
CA ALA A 158 5.78 -3.48 9.52
C ALA A 158 5.30 -2.02 9.62
N PHE A 159 6.05 -1.01 9.20
CA PHE A 159 5.51 0.35 9.22
C PHE A 159 5.83 1.12 7.95
N SER A 160 4.79 1.70 7.35
CA SER A 160 4.92 2.74 6.32
C SER A 160 5.53 4.04 6.88
N TYR A 161 5.64 4.17 8.21
CA TYR A 161 6.10 5.34 8.98
C TYR A 161 7.19 4.93 10.02
N GLY A 162 8.10 5.82 10.41
CA GLY A 162 9.36 5.47 11.13
C GLY A 162 9.31 4.62 12.43
N ARG A 163 9.26 5.22 13.64
CA ARG A 163 9.30 4.51 14.97
C ARG A 163 8.17 4.95 15.91
N LEU A 164 7.57 4.01 16.66
CA LEU A 164 6.51 4.31 17.63
C LEU A 164 7.04 4.89 18.95
N VAL A 165 6.26 5.75 19.60
CA VAL A 165 6.55 6.33 20.92
C VAL A 165 5.27 6.36 21.77
N PHE A 166 5.22 5.57 22.85
CA PHE A 166 4.10 5.50 23.78
C PHE A 166 4.29 6.44 24.98
N LEU A 167 3.27 7.23 25.33
CA LEU A 167 3.34 8.26 26.38
C LEU A 167 2.80 7.82 27.76
N GLY A 168 2.90 6.53 28.08
CA GLY A 168 2.47 5.98 29.37
C GLY A 168 0.95 5.91 29.53
N ASP A 169 0.50 5.63 30.76
CA ASP A 169 -0.91 5.41 31.10
C ASP A 169 -1.51 4.27 30.28
N LEU A 170 -0.86 3.12 30.38
CA LEU A 170 -1.17 1.88 29.68
C LEU A 170 -2.25 1.07 30.44
N ILE A 171 -2.32 1.20 31.76
CA ILE A 171 -3.27 0.47 32.62
C ILE A 171 -4.48 1.32 33.02
N ASP A 172 -5.39 0.81 33.86
CA ASP A 172 -6.75 1.33 34.10
C ASP A 172 -6.94 2.86 34.06
N ASN A 173 -8.03 3.33 33.44
CA ASN A 173 -8.55 4.70 33.66
C ASN A 173 -9.72 4.72 34.65
N LYS A 174 -10.69 3.80 34.49
CA LYS A 174 -11.95 3.73 35.25
C LYS A 174 -12.34 2.28 35.56
N PRO A 175 -13.02 2.04 36.71
CA PRO A 175 -13.38 0.69 37.17
C PRO A 175 -14.53 -0.01 36.40
N ASP A 176 -15.28 0.70 35.55
CA ASP A 176 -16.53 0.19 34.95
C ASP A 176 -16.39 -0.24 33.47
N TRP A 177 -15.18 -0.49 32.97
CA TRP A 177 -14.94 -0.75 31.53
C TRP A 177 -14.04 -1.98 31.26
N GLY A 178 -14.37 -2.77 30.24
CA GLY A 178 -13.75 -4.06 29.91
C GLY A 178 -12.51 -3.98 29.03
N GLY A 179 -11.42 -3.39 29.52
CA GLY A 179 -10.14 -3.33 28.81
C GLY A 179 -9.33 -4.61 28.89
N ASP A 180 -8.45 -4.85 27.92
CA ASP A 180 -7.52 -5.98 27.92
C ASP A 180 -6.10 -5.51 28.24
N HIS A 181 -5.76 -5.55 29.52
CA HIS A 181 -4.45 -5.09 30.00
C HIS A 181 -3.34 -6.02 29.52
N LEU A 182 -3.58 -7.33 29.55
CA LEU A 182 -2.55 -8.31 29.23
C LEU A 182 -2.18 -8.27 27.76
N SER A 183 -3.16 -8.23 26.85
CA SER A 183 -2.88 -8.14 25.41
C SER A 183 -2.21 -6.81 25.07
N LEU A 184 -2.68 -5.70 25.64
CA LEU A 184 -2.04 -4.39 25.43
C LEU A 184 -0.59 -4.37 25.91
N LEU A 185 -0.36 -4.77 27.16
CA LEU A 185 0.97 -4.73 27.76
C LEU A 185 1.93 -5.69 27.06
N ASN A 186 1.49 -6.90 26.69
CA ASN A 186 2.31 -7.84 25.92
C ASN A 186 2.70 -7.27 24.56
N HIS A 187 1.75 -6.68 23.84
CA HIS A 187 2.00 -6.11 22.51
C HIS A 187 2.96 -4.93 22.58
N ILE A 188 2.71 -3.96 23.48
CA ILE A 188 3.61 -2.79 23.66
C ILE A 188 5.01 -3.25 24.10
N LYS A 189 5.09 -4.18 25.05
CA LYS A 189 6.37 -4.70 25.52
C LYS A 189 7.15 -5.41 24.42
N ASP A 190 6.49 -6.22 23.60
CA ASP A 190 7.11 -6.90 22.46
C ASP A 190 7.68 -5.90 21.43
N LEU A 191 6.93 -4.85 21.12
CA LEU A 191 7.38 -3.75 20.26
C LEU A 191 8.62 -3.02 20.82
N VAL A 192 8.64 -2.77 22.13
CA VAL A 192 9.78 -2.15 22.83
C VAL A 192 11.00 -3.08 22.85
N ASP A 193 10.80 -4.36 23.18
CA ASP A 193 11.88 -5.37 23.23
C ASP A 193 12.52 -5.57 21.85
N LYS A 194 11.71 -5.52 20.77
CA LYS A 194 12.16 -5.57 19.37
C LYS A 194 12.75 -4.26 18.84
N ARG A 195 12.77 -3.19 19.65
CA ARG A 195 13.26 -1.84 19.27
C ARG A 195 12.47 -1.21 18.11
N LEU A 196 11.19 -1.55 18.01
CA LEU A 196 10.22 -0.96 17.09
C LEU A 196 9.46 0.22 17.75
N ALA A 197 9.41 0.25 19.08
CA ALA A 197 8.79 1.31 19.86
C ALA A 197 9.66 1.80 21.03
N TYR A 198 9.38 3.02 21.48
CA TYR A 198 9.78 3.56 22.78
C TYR A 198 8.55 3.73 23.66
N CYS A 199 8.73 3.70 24.98
CA CYS A 199 7.64 3.94 25.93
C CYS A 199 8.18 4.75 27.12
N VAL A 200 7.53 5.86 27.46
CA VAL A 200 7.81 6.62 28.69
C VAL A 200 6.82 6.26 29.79
N MET A 201 7.23 6.46 31.04
CA MET A 201 6.43 6.15 32.22
C MET A 201 5.22 7.08 32.34
N GLY A 202 4.02 6.51 32.52
CA GLY A 202 2.83 7.23 32.91
C GLY A 202 2.63 7.29 34.43
N ASN A 203 1.68 8.12 34.87
CA ASN A 203 1.37 8.20 36.30
C ASN A 203 0.64 6.96 36.82
N HIS A 204 -0.06 6.21 35.97
CA HIS A 204 -0.73 4.97 36.35
C HIS A 204 0.28 3.85 36.66
N GLU A 205 1.28 3.64 35.79
CA GLU A 205 2.37 2.69 36.03
C GLU A 205 3.15 3.05 37.29
N PHE A 206 3.47 4.34 37.46
CA PHE A 206 4.12 4.84 38.68
C PHE A 206 3.30 4.54 39.94
N ASN A 207 1.98 4.77 39.91
CA ASN A 207 1.12 4.48 41.06
C ASN A 207 0.96 2.98 41.33
N ALA A 208 0.97 2.12 40.29
CA ALA A 208 0.96 0.67 40.45
C ALA A 208 2.24 0.16 41.14
N ILE A 209 3.41 0.73 40.83
CA ILE A 209 4.65 0.45 41.56
C ILE A 209 4.51 0.87 43.03
N GLY A 210 4.01 2.08 43.28
CA GLY A 210 3.78 2.59 44.64
C GLY A 210 2.77 1.77 45.45
N TRP A 211 1.82 1.09 44.79
CA TRP A 211 0.87 0.17 45.44
C TRP A 211 1.54 -1.09 45.99
N SER A 212 2.54 -1.61 45.28
CA SER A 212 3.31 -2.79 45.69
C SER A 212 4.43 -2.45 46.67
N LEU A 213 5.07 -1.29 46.50
CA LEU A 213 6.28 -0.94 47.23
C LEU A 213 5.99 -0.76 48.72
N LYS A 214 6.77 -1.46 49.55
CA LYS A 214 6.72 -1.33 51.02
C LYS A 214 7.75 -0.33 51.50
N LYS A 215 7.34 0.48 52.47
CA LYS A 215 8.21 1.34 53.26
C LYS A 215 9.06 0.50 54.23
N PRO A 216 10.16 1.06 54.77
CA PRO A 216 10.98 0.38 55.78
C PRO A 216 10.20 -0.10 57.02
N ASP A 217 9.09 0.56 57.36
CA ASP A 217 8.21 0.20 58.47
C ASP A 217 7.18 -0.91 58.14
N GLY A 218 7.21 -1.44 56.92
CA GLY A 218 6.32 -2.49 56.43
C GLY A 218 4.98 -2.01 55.88
N SER A 219 4.65 -0.73 56.01
CA SER A 219 3.47 -0.12 55.37
C SER A 219 3.70 0.06 53.86
N TYR A 220 2.64 0.25 53.07
CA TYR A 220 2.78 0.48 51.63
C TYR A 220 3.02 1.97 51.30
N CYS A 221 3.80 2.24 50.24
CA CYS A 221 4.05 3.60 49.74
C CYS A 221 2.75 4.31 49.34
N ARG A 222 1.80 3.57 48.76
CA ARG A 222 0.42 4.02 48.59
C ARG A 222 -0.50 3.36 49.61
N ASP A 223 -1.29 4.17 50.29
CA ASP A 223 -2.29 3.70 51.26
C ASP A 223 -3.36 2.87 50.55
N ARG A 224 -3.38 1.57 50.82
CA ARG A 224 -4.31 0.62 50.20
C ARG A 224 -5.76 0.79 50.67
N ASN A 225 -5.99 1.52 51.76
CA ASN A 225 -7.34 1.79 52.27
C ASN A 225 -7.99 3.01 51.60
N LYS A 226 -7.21 3.84 50.88
CA LYS A 226 -7.76 4.95 50.10
C LYS A 226 -8.33 4.43 48.80
N SER A 227 -9.67 4.50 48.68
CA SER A 227 -10.42 4.04 47.51
C SER A 227 -9.91 4.60 46.17
N GLY A 228 -9.41 5.85 46.18
CA GLY A 228 -8.83 6.48 44.99
C GLY A 228 -7.54 5.82 44.49
N ASN A 229 -6.71 5.27 45.38
CA ASN A 229 -5.47 4.60 44.99
C ASN A 229 -5.75 3.28 44.30
N ARG A 230 -6.66 2.47 44.87
CA ARG A 230 -7.00 1.16 44.31
C ARG A 230 -7.71 1.27 42.96
N ARG A 231 -8.57 2.28 42.80
CA ARG A 231 -9.36 2.50 41.59
C ARG A 231 -8.51 2.70 40.32
N GLN A 232 -7.26 3.13 40.45
CA GLN A 232 -6.38 3.43 39.31
C GLN A 232 -5.68 2.22 38.69
N HIS A 233 -5.87 1.01 39.24
CA HIS A 233 -5.25 -0.22 38.75
C HIS A 233 -6.00 -1.48 39.24
N GLN A 234 -7.27 -1.35 39.62
CA GLN A 234 -8.10 -2.44 40.15
C GLN A 234 -8.33 -3.54 39.09
N LEU A 235 -8.66 -3.16 37.86
CA LEU A 235 -8.90 -4.08 36.74
C LEU A 235 -7.61 -4.75 36.29
N PHE A 236 -6.51 -4.00 36.24
CA PHE A 236 -5.18 -4.56 36.06
C PHE A 236 -4.89 -5.65 37.08
N LEU A 237 -5.10 -5.38 38.39
CA LEU A 237 -4.91 -6.36 39.46
C LEU A 237 -5.83 -7.58 39.32
N GLU A 238 -7.08 -7.40 38.86
CA GLU A 238 -8.01 -8.50 38.63
C GLU A 238 -7.56 -9.43 37.49
N GLN A 239 -6.96 -8.87 36.43
CA GLN A 239 -6.47 -9.65 35.29
C GLN A 239 -5.14 -10.35 35.57
N VAL A 240 -4.18 -9.66 36.18
CA VAL A 240 -2.84 -10.23 36.44
C VAL A 240 -2.78 -11.03 37.75
N GLY A 241 -3.76 -10.84 38.63
CA GLY A 241 -3.78 -11.35 40.00
C GLY A 241 -2.90 -10.51 40.93
N GLU A 242 -3.51 -9.85 41.93
CA GLU A 242 -2.79 -9.12 42.97
C GLU A 242 -1.78 -10.03 43.67
N ASP A 243 -0.53 -9.55 43.81
CA ASP A 243 0.60 -10.29 44.39
C ASP A 243 0.99 -11.59 43.65
N SER A 244 0.52 -11.80 42.42
CA SER A 244 0.95 -12.92 41.58
C SER A 244 2.38 -12.74 41.05
N ARG A 245 2.99 -13.82 40.55
CA ARG A 245 4.28 -13.73 39.85
C ARG A 245 4.21 -12.81 38.62
N GLN A 246 3.09 -12.85 37.89
CA GLN A 246 2.89 -12.05 36.69
C GLN A 246 2.75 -10.56 37.02
N TYR A 247 2.09 -10.22 38.12
CA TYR A 247 2.02 -8.85 38.63
C TYR A 247 3.41 -8.27 38.87
N TYR A 248 4.27 -8.97 39.60
CA TYR A 248 5.64 -8.50 39.86
C TYR A 248 6.48 -8.40 38.58
N GLN A 249 6.27 -9.27 37.58
CA GLN A 249 6.95 -9.15 36.29
C GLN A 249 6.61 -7.85 35.56
N TRP A 250 5.34 -7.45 35.56
CA TRP A 250 4.91 -6.17 34.98
C TRP A 250 5.47 -4.97 35.74
N LEU A 251 5.48 -5.02 37.08
CA LEU A 251 6.07 -3.94 37.88
C LEU A 251 7.57 -3.78 37.62
N GLU A 252 8.32 -4.87 37.48
CA GLU A 252 9.74 -4.79 37.14
C GLU A 252 9.94 -4.19 35.75
N TRP A 253 9.08 -4.51 34.77
CA TRP A 253 9.11 -3.85 33.47
C TRP A 253 8.77 -2.35 33.57
N PHE A 254 7.72 -1.97 34.30
CA PHE A 254 7.37 -0.56 34.52
C PHE A 254 8.54 0.23 35.13
N LYS A 255 9.30 -0.36 36.07
CA LYS A 255 10.47 0.31 36.66
C LYS A 255 11.59 0.61 35.65
N THR A 256 11.61 -0.07 34.49
CA THR A 256 12.57 0.19 33.41
C THR A 256 12.18 1.34 32.50
N LEU A 257 10.93 1.84 32.58
CA LEU A 257 10.47 2.89 31.69
C LEU A 257 11.16 4.23 32.01
N PRO A 258 11.64 4.97 31.01
CA PRO A 258 12.19 6.31 31.19
C PRO A 258 11.11 7.33 31.60
N LEU A 259 11.48 8.31 32.43
CA LEU A 259 10.56 9.39 32.82
C LEU A 259 10.32 10.40 31.69
N PHE A 260 11.30 10.57 30.79
CA PHE A 260 11.26 11.46 29.63
C PHE A 260 12.32 11.05 28.61
N MET A 261 12.18 11.50 27.36
CA MET A 261 13.21 11.35 26.32
C MET A 261 13.40 12.65 25.52
N ASP A 262 14.63 12.93 25.10
CA ASP A 262 15.00 14.05 24.24
C ASP A 262 15.62 13.51 22.94
N PHE A 263 14.86 13.55 21.84
CA PHE A 263 15.32 13.11 20.52
C PHE A 263 16.06 14.21 19.75
N ALA A 264 16.52 15.26 20.42
CA ALA A 264 17.08 16.50 19.88
C ALA A 264 16.08 17.40 19.17
N ASP A 265 15.33 16.86 18.20
CA ASP A 265 14.37 17.60 17.39
C ASP A 265 13.00 17.73 18.09
N VAL A 266 12.65 16.73 18.90
CA VAL A 266 11.40 16.66 19.65
C VAL A 266 11.64 15.99 20.99
N ARG A 267 10.89 16.42 22.01
CA ARG A 267 10.96 15.90 23.37
C ARG A 267 9.65 15.20 23.72
N VAL A 268 9.73 14.19 24.56
CA VAL A 268 8.56 13.45 25.05
C VAL A 268 8.63 13.27 26.56
N ILE A 269 7.50 13.51 27.22
CA ILE A 269 7.30 13.31 28.65
C ILE A 269 5.81 13.08 28.89
N HIS A 270 5.44 12.32 29.91
CA HIS A 270 4.03 12.07 30.16
C HIS A 270 3.23 13.35 30.49
N ALA A 271 3.69 14.20 31.43
CA ALA A 271 2.93 15.39 31.83
C ALA A 271 3.60 16.74 31.60
N CYS A 272 4.78 16.99 32.17
CA CYS A 272 5.35 18.35 32.20
C CYS A 272 6.83 18.40 31.91
N TRP A 273 7.20 19.08 30.82
CA TRP A 273 8.60 19.40 30.55
C TRP A 273 9.02 20.68 31.27
N HIS A 274 9.54 20.53 32.48
CA HIS A 274 10.12 21.64 33.23
C HIS A 274 11.63 21.44 33.38
N GLN A 275 12.42 22.23 32.65
CA GLN A 275 13.88 22.03 32.54
C GLN A 275 14.57 22.02 33.92
N GLU A 276 14.21 22.89 34.84
CA GLU A 276 14.83 22.91 36.18
C GLU A 276 14.51 21.64 36.99
N SER A 277 13.31 21.08 36.82
CA SER A 277 12.94 19.81 37.46
C SER A 277 13.70 18.65 36.82
N ILE A 278 13.86 18.66 35.50
CA ILE A 278 14.65 17.68 34.75
C ILE A 278 16.13 17.72 35.20
N ASP A 279 16.70 18.91 35.35
CA ASP A 279 18.10 19.05 35.76
C ASP A 279 18.33 18.57 37.20
N LYS A 280 17.37 18.83 38.10
CA LYS A 280 17.41 18.36 39.49
C LYS A 280 17.18 16.87 39.63
N ILE A 281 16.37 16.25 38.76
CA ILE A 281 16.08 14.81 38.88
C ILE A 281 17.20 13.94 38.30
N ARG A 282 18.00 14.45 37.35
CA ARG A 282 19.09 13.70 36.67
C ARG A 282 20.00 12.86 37.58
N PRO A 283 20.45 13.31 38.76
CA PRO A 283 21.28 12.48 39.65
C PRO A 283 20.63 11.15 40.07
N TYR A 284 19.30 11.11 40.12
CA TYR A 284 18.51 9.94 40.52
C TYR A 284 18.20 8.99 39.36
N LEU A 285 18.55 9.36 38.12
CA LEU A 285 18.23 8.60 36.91
C LEU A 285 19.41 7.80 36.37
N ASN A 286 19.09 6.72 35.66
CA ASN A 286 20.00 6.00 34.77
C ASN A 286 20.24 6.81 33.47
N ASP A 287 21.18 6.34 32.64
CA ASP A 287 21.54 7.00 31.37
C ASP A 287 20.37 7.06 30.37
N ASP A 288 19.42 6.14 30.46
CA ASP A 288 18.19 6.11 29.66
C ASP A 288 17.06 7.00 30.22
N SER A 289 17.30 7.69 31.35
CA SER A 289 16.31 8.49 32.09
C SER A 289 15.26 7.68 32.88
N SER A 290 15.46 6.37 33.08
CA SER A 290 14.70 5.58 34.07
C SER A 290 15.18 5.84 35.50
N LEU A 291 14.31 5.64 36.50
CA LEU A 291 14.67 5.88 37.90
C LEU A 291 15.56 4.75 38.43
N LYS A 292 16.70 5.08 39.07
CA LYS A 292 17.58 4.06 39.65
C LYS A 292 16.86 3.29 40.75
N THR A 293 17.20 2.01 40.87
CA THR A 293 16.54 1.06 41.76
C THR A 293 16.50 1.53 43.22
N GLU A 294 17.55 2.18 43.71
CA GLU A 294 17.68 2.66 45.09
C GLU A 294 16.77 3.87 45.44
N TYR A 295 16.27 4.61 44.45
CA TYR A 295 15.49 5.83 44.69
C TYR A 295 13.97 5.65 44.59
N TRP A 296 13.49 4.43 44.30
CA TRP A 296 12.05 4.16 44.21
C TRP A 296 11.30 4.52 45.48
N TYR A 297 11.86 4.27 46.66
CA TYR A 297 11.22 4.68 47.92
C TYR A 297 11.14 6.21 48.06
N ALA A 298 12.25 6.90 47.76
CA ALA A 298 12.34 8.36 47.85
C ALA A 298 11.38 9.07 46.89
N ALA A 299 11.01 8.44 45.78
CA ALA A 299 10.01 8.96 44.85
C ALA A 299 8.58 8.98 45.43
N PHE A 300 8.30 8.23 46.49
CA PHE A 300 7.02 8.21 47.20
C PHE A 300 7.08 8.84 48.59
N ASP A 301 8.20 9.48 48.97
CA ASP A 301 8.39 10.12 50.27
C ASP A 301 8.14 11.64 50.17
N PRO A 302 7.03 12.18 50.71
CA PRO A 302 6.71 13.61 50.64
C PRO A 302 7.78 14.54 51.20
N GLU A 303 8.65 14.05 52.09
CA GLU A 303 9.74 14.82 52.70
C GLU A 303 10.99 14.88 51.80
N HIS A 304 11.09 14.01 50.79
CA HIS A 304 12.21 13.96 49.87
C HIS A 304 11.91 14.78 48.59
N GLU A 305 12.91 15.50 48.08
CA GLU A 305 12.70 16.38 46.90
C GLU A 305 12.23 15.62 45.66
N LEU A 306 12.70 14.38 45.49
CA LEU A 306 12.32 13.48 44.40
C LEU A 306 10.80 13.28 44.28
N TYR A 307 10.06 13.26 45.39
CA TYR A 307 8.61 13.16 45.36
C TYR A 307 7.98 14.31 44.56
N GLN A 308 8.36 15.55 44.86
CA GLN A 308 7.84 16.72 44.15
C GLN A 308 8.30 16.76 42.69
N LEU A 309 9.51 16.29 42.40
CA LEU A 309 10.02 16.16 41.04
C LEU A 309 9.18 15.16 40.23
N CYS A 310 8.93 13.96 40.77
CA CYS A 310 8.09 12.94 40.13
C CYS A 310 6.63 13.42 39.98
N GLU A 311 6.04 14.05 40.99
CA GLU A 311 4.68 14.59 40.89
C GLU A 311 4.60 15.68 39.80
N THR A 312 5.61 16.55 39.69
CA THR A 312 5.65 17.57 38.62
C THR A 312 5.74 16.93 37.23
N LEU A 313 6.68 16.02 37.03
CA LEU A 313 7.00 15.46 35.70
C LEU A 313 5.96 14.46 35.20
N LEU A 314 5.36 13.67 36.10
CA LEU A 314 4.40 12.61 35.76
C LEU A 314 2.94 13.02 35.96
N LYS A 315 2.60 14.00 36.81
CA LYS A 315 1.18 14.37 37.05
C LYS A 315 0.86 15.81 36.67
N GLY A 316 1.88 16.57 36.32
CA GLY A 316 1.78 17.99 36.03
C GLY A 316 1.86 18.84 37.31
N PRO A 317 2.39 20.07 37.22
CA PRO A 317 2.50 20.95 38.36
C PRO A 317 1.14 21.35 38.92
N GLU A 318 1.01 21.27 40.25
CA GLU A 318 -0.13 21.78 41.00
C GLU A 318 0.28 22.98 41.87
N ILE A 319 -0.63 23.94 42.00
CA ILE A 319 -0.45 25.13 42.84
C ILE A 319 -1.65 25.25 43.77
N ALA A 320 -1.37 25.51 45.05
CA ALA A 320 -2.40 25.74 46.05
C ALA A 320 -3.18 27.02 45.76
N LEU A 321 -4.50 26.95 45.90
CA LEU A 321 -5.35 28.12 45.92
C LEU A 321 -5.12 28.91 47.23
N PRO A 322 -5.39 30.22 47.22
CA PRO A 322 -5.37 31.03 48.44
C PRO A 322 -6.25 30.45 49.55
N GLU A 323 -5.89 30.75 50.80
CA GLU A 323 -6.60 30.24 51.96
C GLU A 323 -8.10 30.58 51.90
N GLY A 324 -8.95 29.56 52.11
CA GLY A 324 -10.41 29.70 52.03
C GLY A 324 -11.01 29.47 50.63
N CYS A 325 -10.19 29.29 49.58
CA CYS A 325 -10.66 28.98 48.23
C CYS A 325 -10.59 27.47 47.93
N SER A 326 -11.66 26.93 47.36
CA SER A 326 -11.72 25.57 46.82
C SER A 326 -12.71 25.50 45.66
N PHE A 327 -12.61 24.46 44.85
CA PHE A 327 -13.58 24.15 43.79
C PHE A 327 -13.91 22.66 43.82
N LYS A 328 -15.03 22.25 43.23
CA LYS A 328 -15.35 20.84 43.06
C LYS A 328 -14.92 20.35 41.69
N ASP A 329 -14.29 19.17 41.63
CA ASP A 329 -13.95 18.54 40.36
C ASP A 329 -15.15 17.81 39.73
N LYS A 330 -14.93 17.17 38.57
CA LYS A 330 -15.93 16.36 37.85
C LYS A 330 -16.57 15.22 38.68
N ASN A 331 -15.92 14.81 39.77
CA ASN A 331 -16.40 13.79 40.70
C ASN A 331 -16.98 14.41 41.99
N GLN A 332 -17.24 15.72 42.00
CA GLN A 332 -17.72 16.50 43.15
C GLN A 332 -16.74 16.52 44.34
N ILE A 333 -15.46 16.19 44.13
CA ILE A 333 -14.42 16.21 45.15
C ILE A 333 -13.93 17.64 45.30
N GLU A 334 -13.90 18.14 46.54
CA GLU A 334 -13.34 19.45 46.86
C GLU A 334 -11.81 19.45 46.64
N ARG A 335 -11.36 20.38 45.79
CA ARG A 335 -9.97 20.60 45.41
C ARG A 335 -9.50 21.96 45.91
N LYS A 336 -8.32 21.96 46.54
CA LYS A 336 -7.62 23.15 47.04
C LYS A 336 -6.39 23.50 46.20
N ASN A 337 -6.06 22.69 45.21
CA ASN A 337 -4.98 22.95 44.25
C ASN A 337 -5.54 22.99 42.84
N ILE A 338 -4.96 23.84 42.00
CA ILE A 338 -5.20 23.86 40.56
C ILE A 338 -4.02 23.22 39.84
N ARG A 339 -4.31 22.47 38.78
CA ARG A 339 -3.28 22.00 37.86
C ARG A 339 -2.92 23.12 36.90
N VAL A 340 -1.63 23.33 36.68
CA VAL A 340 -1.09 24.44 35.88
C VAL A 340 -0.97 24.05 34.42
N GLY A 341 -1.47 24.92 33.53
CA GLY A 341 -1.20 24.88 32.09
C GLY A 341 0.15 25.49 31.81
N TRP A 342 1.22 24.73 32.05
CA TRP A 342 2.61 25.19 32.00
C TRP A 342 3.07 25.61 30.59
N TRP A 343 2.32 25.24 29.55
CA TRP A 343 2.56 25.66 28.17
C TRP A 343 1.96 27.03 27.83
N LYS A 344 1.12 27.61 28.70
CA LYS A 344 0.48 28.91 28.45
C LYS A 344 1.51 30.03 28.51
N ALA A 345 1.46 30.96 27.54
CA ALA A 345 2.33 32.13 27.49
C ALA A 345 2.06 33.05 28.70
N GLN A 346 3.11 33.56 29.33
CA GLN A 346 2.97 34.35 30.56
C GLN A 346 2.16 35.64 30.36
N GLU A 347 2.21 36.22 29.16
CA GLU A 347 1.47 37.42 28.77
C GLU A 347 -0.06 37.23 28.73
N ASP A 348 -0.51 36.00 28.53
CA ASP A 348 -1.93 35.65 28.49
C ASP A 348 -2.50 35.32 29.88
N ILE A 349 -1.64 35.19 30.90
CA ILE A 349 -2.03 34.75 32.23
C ILE A 349 -2.19 35.97 33.15
N LYS A 350 -3.43 36.37 33.41
CA LYS A 350 -3.75 37.46 34.34
C LYS A 350 -4.25 36.94 35.67
N THR A 351 -4.97 35.82 35.67
CA THR A 351 -5.59 35.25 36.88
C THR A 351 -5.30 33.76 37.07
N LEU A 352 -5.54 33.24 38.28
CA LEU A 352 -5.41 31.82 38.60
C LEU A 352 -6.34 30.95 37.73
N ARG A 353 -7.45 31.53 37.25
CA ARG A 353 -8.35 30.91 36.28
C ARG A 353 -7.68 30.77 34.91
N ASP A 354 -6.99 31.81 34.44
CA ASP A 354 -6.21 31.74 33.19
C ASP A 354 -5.10 30.70 33.27
N LEU A 355 -4.49 30.51 34.44
CA LEU A 355 -3.41 29.54 34.66
C LEU A 355 -3.90 28.07 34.72
N ALA A 356 -5.11 27.84 35.21
CA ALA A 356 -5.62 26.50 35.49
C ALA A 356 -5.91 25.68 34.23
N VAL A 357 -5.78 24.36 34.35
CA VAL A 357 -6.28 23.37 33.38
C VAL A 357 -7.32 22.51 34.08
N VAL A 358 -8.57 22.54 33.61
CA VAL A 358 -9.69 21.84 34.22
C VAL A 358 -10.41 21.00 33.18
N ALA A 359 -10.38 19.69 33.34
CA ALA A 359 -11.17 18.77 32.53
C ALA A 359 -12.62 18.80 33.01
N ASN A 360 -13.46 19.59 32.34
CA ASN A 360 -14.93 19.63 32.49
C ASN A 360 -15.43 19.95 33.92
N ALA A 361 -15.12 21.13 34.43
CA ALA A 361 -15.96 21.75 35.46
C ALA A 361 -17.08 22.51 34.77
N GLU A 362 -18.33 22.25 35.14
CA GLU A 362 -19.42 23.21 34.93
C GLU A 362 -18.93 24.58 35.41
N GLY A 363 -19.14 25.61 34.58
CA GLY A 363 -18.47 26.90 34.69
C GLY A 363 -18.44 27.53 36.10
N ASP A 364 -17.41 28.35 36.32
CA ASP A 364 -17.30 29.38 37.37
C ASP A 364 -16.84 29.02 38.80
N CYS A 365 -16.15 27.90 39.05
CA CYS A 365 -15.67 27.60 40.43
C CYS A 365 -14.22 28.00 40.77
N ILE A 366 -13.36 28.37 39.81
CA ILE A 366 -11.99 28.81 40.12
C ILE A 366 -11.96 30.33 40.37
N PRO A 367 -11.37 30.80 41.49
CA PRO A 367 -11.28 32.23 41.79
C PRO A 367 -10.55 33.00 40.68
N ASP A 368 -11.15 34.10 40.25
CA ASP A 368 -10.55 35.03 39.28
C ASP A 368 -9.56 35.98 40.00
N LEU A 369 -8.56 35.41 40.65
CA LEU A 369 -7.57 36.14 41.46
C LEU A 369 -6.29 36.38 40.66
N PRO A 370 -5.64 37.56 40.79
CA PRO A 370 -4.41 37.85 40.07
C PRO A 370 -3.30 36.82 40.32
N VAL A 371 -2.56 36.46 39.26
CA VAL A 371 -1.37 35.62 39.41
C VAL A 371 -0.20 36.42 40.02
N GLN A 372 0.68 35.72 40.73
CA GLN A 372 1.94 36.23 41.25
C GLN A 372 3.08 35.52 40.50
N ALA A 373 4.29 36.10 40.51
CA ALA A 373 5.44 35.52 39.81
C ALA A 373 5.75 34.06 40.20
N MET A 374 5.46 33.68 41.45
CA MET A 374 5.63 32.29 41.91
C MET A 374 4.65 31.31 41.24
N HIS A 375 3.50 31.79 40.77
CA HIS A 375 2.49 30.95 40.14
C HIS A 375 2.85 30.58 38.71
N THR A 376 3.51 31.47 37.97
CA THR A 376 3.93 31.26 36.58
C THR A 376 5.34 30.66 36.46
N ARG A 377 5.94 30.17 37.56
CA ARG A 377 7.31 29.62 37.56
C ARG A 377 7.52 28.45 36.59
N PHE A 378 6.45 27.72 36.27
CA PHE A 378 6.47 26.59 35.33
C PHE A 378 6.20 27.02 33.88
N ASN A 379 5.70 28.24 33.66
CA ASN A 379 5.31 28.77 32.35
C ASN A 379 6.52 29.37 31.63
N LYS A 380 7.48 28.51 31.29
CA LYS A 380 8.67 28.90 30.52
C LYS A 380 8.50 28.48 29.06
N GLU A 381 8.89 29.37 28.17
CA GLU A 381 8.86 29.13 26.73
C GLU A 381 9.80 27.96 26.36
N GLN A 382 9.26 27.01 25.60
CA GLN A 382 10.00 25.83 25.17
C GLN A 382 10.94 26.17 23.99
N ASP A 383 12.14 25.62 24.02
CA ASP A 383 13.12 25.73 22.93
C ASP A 383 12.90 24.65 21.85
N VAL A 384 12.35 23.51 22.24
CA VAL A 384 12.12 22.32 21.41
C VAL A 384 10.66 21.88 21.57
N PRO A 385 9.98 21.42 20.51
CA PRO A 385 8.64 20.84 20.61
C PRO A 385 8.56 19.74 21.66
N VAL A 386 7.51 19.74 22.47
CA VAL A 386 7.27 18.75 23.52
C VAL A 386 5.94 18.04 23.28
N VAL A 387 5.99 16.71 23.20
CA VAL A 387 4.80 15.86 23.12
C VAL A 387 4.47 15.31 24.51
N ILE A 388 3.21 15.46 24.93
CA ILE A 388 2.71 15.02 26.24
C ILE A 388 1.47 14.14 26.14
N GLY A 389 1.32 13.23 27.09
CA GLY A 389 0.26 12.20 27.12
C GLY A 389 -0.70 12.31 28.30
N LEU A 390 -0.62 13.40 29.06
CA LEU A 390 -1.55 13.78 30.12
C LEU A 390 -2.20 15.11 29.70
N TYR A 391 -3.40 15.43 30.20
CA TYR A 391 -4.20 16.63 29.90
C TYR A 391 -5.27 16.42 28.81
N THR A 392 -6.21 15.53 29.12
CA THR A 392 -7.39 15.17 28.34
C THR A 392 -7.92 16.31 27.48
N LEU A 393 -7.80 16.11 26.17
CA LEU A 393 -8.33 17.00 25.15
C LEU A 393 -9.82 16.77 24.97
N ASN A 394 -10.56 17.86 24.82
CA ASN A 394 -11.97 17.80 24.42
C ASN A 394 -12.14 17.57 22.91
N SER A 395 -11.08 17.86 22.14
CA SER A 395 -10.99 17.65 20.69
C SER A 395 -10.89 16.16 20.34
N THR A 396 -11.36 15.78 19.15
CA THR A 396 -11.13 14.47 18.53
C THR A 396 -9.86 14.43 17.68
N VAL A 397 -9.19 15.58 17.55
CA VAL A 397 -7.98 15.77 16.74
C VAL A 397 -6.85 16.37 17.59
N PRO A 398 -5.60 15.81 17.58
CA PRO A 398 -4.45 16.49 18.17
C PRO A 398 -4.34 17.96 17.76
N TYR A 399 -4.09 18.82 18.73
CA TYR A 399 -3.79 20.23 18.47
C TYR A 399 -2.73 20.71 19.45
N CYS A 400 -2.06 21.78 19.05
CA CYS A 400 -1.02 22.41 19.85
C CYS A 400 -1.68 23.16 21.01
N VAL A 401 -1.48 22.68 22.24
CA VAL A 401 -2.06 23.32 23.43
C VAL A 401 -1.35 24.64 23.77
N GLY A 402 -0.13 24.82 23.25
CA GLY A 402 0.61 26.08 23.17
C GLY A 402 1.61 26.04 22.03
N ASP A 403 2.41 27.10 21.85
CA ASP A 403 3.27 27.31 20.66
C ASP A 403 4.14 26.11 20.27
N LYS A 404 4.63 25.36 21.26
CA LYS A 404 5.53 24.21 21.06
C LYS A 404 5.17 22.98 21.90
N VAL A 405 3.91 22.86 22.29
CA VAL A 405 3.45 21.72 23.12
C VAL A 405 2.27 21.04 22.46
N VAL A 406 2.44 19.75 22.18
CA VAL A 406 1.43 18.89 21.55
C VAL A 406 0.95 17.88 22.57
N CYS A 407 -0.35 17.81 22.79
CA CYS A 407 -0.95 16.81 23.68
C CYS A 407 -1.60 15.70 22.84
N VAL A 408 -1.35 14.44 23.21
CA VAL A 408 -1.94 13.24 22.58
C VAL A 408 -2.85 12.44 23.53
N ASP A 409 -3.31 13.07 24.62
CA ASP A 409 -4.33 12.53 25.53
C ASP A 409 -5.73 12.82 24.97
N PHE A 410 -6.31 11.87 24.24
CA PHE A 410 -7.69 11.95 23.71
C PHE A 410 -8.71 11.26 24.59
N ASN A 411 -8.32 10.79 25.78
CA ASN A 411 -9.20 10.03 26.67
C ASN A 411 -9.82 8.83 25.94
N ALA A 412 -8.95 8.02 25.33
CA ALA A 412 -9.34 6.83 24.54
C ALA A 412 -10.13 5.84 25.40
N ALA A 413 -10.02 5.88 26.73
CA ALA A 413 -10.83 5.07 27.62
C ALA A 413 -12.29 5.48 27.76
N SER A 414 -12.68 6.66 27.28
CA SER A 414 -14.08 7.08 27.34
C SER A 414 -14.90 6.51 26.18
N PRO A 415 -16.15 6.09 26.42
CA PRO A 415 -17.04 5.61 25.36
C PRO A 415 -17.16 6.64 24.23
N GLY A 416 -17.06 6.18 22.97
CA GLY A 416 -17.15 7.02 21.79
C GLY A 416 -15.93 7.90 21.50
N LYS A 417 -14.83 7.76 22.25
CA LYS A 417 -13.54 8.41 21.94
C LYS A 417 -12.61 7.43 21.22
N ILE A 418 -11.88 7.95 20.23
CA ILE A 418 -10.96 7.19 19.38
C ILE A 418 -9.52 7.33 19.89
N LEU A 419 -8.66 6.37 19.55
CA LEU A 419 -7.23 6.48 19.82
C LEU A 419 -6.54 7.11 18.60
N ASN A 420 -5.81 8.20 18.80
CA ASN A 420 -5.07 8.90 17.75
C ASN A 420 -3.58 8.98 18.10
N GLY A 421 -2.76 9.30 17.10
CA GLY A 421 -1.35 9.59 17.29
C GLY A 421 -0.88 10.83 16.53
N TYR A 422 0.39 11.20 16.72
CA TYR A 422 1.04 12.36 16.11
C TYR A 422 2.33 11.94 15.42
N VAL A 423 2.47 12.23 14.11
CA VAL A 423 3.67 11.88 13.32
C VAL A 423 4.59 13.09 13.20
N VAL A 424 5.89 12.87 13.35
CA VAL A 424 6.91 13.92 13.20
C VAL A 424 8.06 13.43 12.34
N ASN A 425 8.36 14.15 11.26
CA ASN A 425 9.59 13.92 10.48
C ASN A 425 10.79 14.62 11.15
N VAL A 426 11.75 13.85 11.63
CA VAL A 426 12.93 14.34 12.38
C VAL A 426 14.13 14.68 11.49
N THR A 427 14.00 14.56 10.17
CA THR A 427 15.08 14.77 9.19
C THR A 427 14.87 15.94 8.24
N SER A 428 13.63 16.25 7.83
CA SER A 428 13.33 17.16 6.71
C SER A 428 12.84 18.56 7.10
N TRP A 429 13.36 19.14 8.20
CA TRP A 429 12.91 20.45 8.71
C TRP A 429 14.03 21.50 8.83
N LYS A 430 13.68 22.77 8.61
CA LYS A 430 14.57 23.95 8.66
C LYS A 430 14.43 24.79 9.92
N SER A 431 13.27 24.78 10.58
CA SER A 431 13.05 25.37 11.90
C SER A 431 12.10 24.52 12.75
N ALA A 432 12.20 24.64 14.07
CA ALA A 432 11.38 23.87 15.02
C ALA A 432 9.87 24.08 14.81
N ASP A 433 9.48 25.25 14.29
CA ASP A 433 8.08 25.60 14.04
C ASP A 433 7.48 24.78 12.89
N GLN A 434 8.30 24.24 11.98
CA GLN A 434 7.85 23.34 10.91
C GLN A 434 7.45 21.95 11.43
N LEU A 435 7.93 21.55 12.62
CA LEU A 435 7.57 20.26 13.22
C LEU A 435 6.14 20.26 13.76
N ILE A 436 5.59 21.43 14.05
CA ILE A 436 4.33 21.63 14.78
C ILE A 436 3.18 22.02 13.82
N SER A 437 3.38 21.98 12.50
CA SER A 437 2.35 22.35 11.52
C SER A 437 1.23 21.30 11.40
N GLU A 438 0.04 21.78 11.01
CA GLU A 438 -1.19 20.97 10.84
C GLU A 438 -1.09 19.94 9.70
N ASP A 439 -0.08 20.02 8.83
CA ASP A 439 0.07 19.13 7.66
C ASP A 439 0.54 17.71 8.01
N ASN A 440 1.01 17.46 9.24
CA ASN A 440 1.49 16.15 9.70
C ASN A 440 0.44 15.40 10.55
N PHE A 441 -0.82 15.67 10.25
CA PHE A 441 -1.98 15.29 11.07
C PHE A 441 -2.76 14.13 10.45
N CYS A 442 -2.82 12.98 11.12
CA CYS A 442 -3.78 11.93 10.80
C CYS A 442 -4.52 11.50 12.08
N ALA A 443 -5.69 12.09 12.32
CA ALA A 443 -6.70 11.41 13.12
C ALA A 443 -7.35 10.35 12.23
N ILE A 444 -7.34 9.12 12.71
CA ILE A 444 -7.98 8.01 12.03
C ILE A 444 -9.28 7.76 12.80
N ASP A 445 -10.40 8.19 12.22
CA ASP A 445 -11.72 8.05 12.85
C ASP A 445 -12.05 6.56 13.07
N LEU A 446 -12.02 6.12 14.34
CA LEU A 446 -12.66 4.88 14.74
C LEU A 446 -14.16 5.12 14.91
N VAL A 447 -14.91 4.55 13.99
CA VAL A 447 -16.31 4.86 13.73
C VAL A 447 -17.24 4.32 14.84
N ASN A 448 -18.27 5.11 15.20
CA ASN A 448 -19.37 4.78 16.14
C ASN A 448 -20.03 3.42 15.80
N ALA A 449 -20.45 2.59 16.76
CA ALA A 449 -21.06 1.28 16.50
C ALA A 449 -22.31 1.32 15.59
N ASP A 450 -23.15 2.36 15.70
CA ASP A 450 -24.25 2.56 14.75
C ASP A 450 -23.73 2.98 13.38
N ILE A 451 -22.59 3.67 13.31
CA ILE A 451 -21.88 3.96 12.08
C ILE A 451 -21.02 2.76 11.62
N ILE A 452 -20.69 1.76 12.45
CA ILE A 452 -20.05 0.49 12.05
C ILE A 452 -21.12 -0.46 11.51
N VAL A 453 -22.32 -0.45 12.07
CA VAL A 453 -23.45 -1.17 11.48
C VAL A 453 -23.94 -0.43 10.24
N TRP A 454 -23.98 0.91 10.26
CA TRP A 454 -24.31 1.70 9.09
C TRP A 454 -23.23 1.57 8.01
N LEU A 455 -21.94 1.83 8.26
CA LEU A 455 -20.82 1.57 7.32
C LEU A 455 -20.68 0.10 7.03
N GLY A 456 -21.00 -0.80 7.95
CA GLY A 456 -20.94 -2.23 7.70
C GLY A 456 -22.02 -2.63 6.71
N VAL A 457 -23.25 -2.16 6.91
CA VAL A 457 -24.37 -2.37 5.99
C VAL A 457 -24.16 -1.56 4.72
N ASP A 458 -23.67 -0.33 4.78
CA ASP A 458 -23.41 0.58 3.67
C ASP A 458 -22.21 0.12 2.87
N ASN A 459 -21.13 -0.39 3.48
CA ASN A 459 -20.03 -1.06 2.78
C ASN A 459 -20.48 -2.40 2.23
N ILE A 460 -21.26 -3.22 2.96
CA ILE A 460 -21.76 -4.49 2.40
C ILE A 460 -22.70 -4.21 1.23
N LEU A 461 -23.59 -3.22 1.34
CA LEU A 461 -24.49 -2.82 0.27
C LEU A 461 -23.72 -2.14 -0.86
N SER A 462 -22.75 -1.28 -0.58
CA SER A 462 -21.90 -0.58 -1.56
C SER A 462 -20.95 -1.54 -2.26
N GLU A 463 -20.21 -2.40 -1.55
CA GLU A 463 -19.38 -3.47 -2.13
C GLU A 463 -20.26 -4.41 -2.97
N TYR A 464 -21.44 -4.80 -2.47
CA TYR A 464 -22.36 -5.62 -3.24
C TYR A 464 -22.88 -4.87 -4.47
N LEU A 465 -23.23 -3.59 -4.35
CA LEU A 465 -23.65 -2.75 -5.47
C LEU A 465 -22.51 -2.48 -6.46
N GLU A 466 -21.26 -2.42 -6.02
CA GLU A 466 -20.05 -2.37 -6.86
C GLU A 466 -19.89 -3.67 -7.65
N THR A 467 -20.31 -4.82 -7.12
CA THR A 467 -20.39 -6.07 -7.91
C THR A 467 -21.52 -6.05 -8.95
N ILE A 468 -22.47 -5.12 -8.85
CA ILE A 468 -23.61 -5.01 -9.77
C ILE A 468 -23.38 -3.83 -10.72
N ALA A 469 -22.96 -4.15 -11.93
CA ALA A 469 -22.77 -3.16 -12.97
C ALA A 469 -24.07 -2.34 -13.21
N LEU A 470 -23.93 -1.01 -13.27
CA LEU A 470 -24.97 -0.11 -13.75
C LEU A 470 -25.41 -0.58 -15.15
N PRO A 471 -26.71 -0.78 -15.39
CA PRO A 471 -27.20 -1.03 -16.73
C PRO A 471 -26.75 0.11 -17.66
N GLU A 472 -26.22 -0.21 -18.84
CA GLU A 472 -25.85 0.79 -19.84
C GLU A 472 -27.12 1.50 -20.35
N LEU A 473 -27.45 2.62 -19.70
CA LEU A 473 -28.59 3.48 -20.01
C LEU A 473 -28.05 4.81 -20.51
N ASN A 474 -28.57 5.27 -21.64
CA ASN A 474 -28.26 6.62 -22.09
C ASN A 474 -28.80 7.66 -21.09
N GLU A 475 -28.14 8.81 -21.01
CA GLU A 475 -28.41 9.85 -20.00
C GLU A 475 -29.89 10.26 -19.96
N GLU A 476 -30.53 10.41 -21.12
CA GLU A 476 -31.96 10.77 -21.26
C GLU A 476 -32.92 9.69 -20.74
N LEU A 477 -32.62 8.41 -20.97
CA LEU A 477 -33.38 7.29 -20.40
C LEU A 477 -33.08 7.12 -18.93
N SER A 478 -31.83 7.31 -18.51
CA SER A 478 -31.40 7.26 -17.12
C SER A 478 -32.16 8.32 -16.33
N GLU A 479 -32.16 9.57 -16.78
CA GLU A 479 -32.95 10.66 -16.17
C GLU A 479 -34.44 10.33 -16.14
N SER A 480 -35.02 9.82 -17.24
CA SER A 480 -36.44 9.44 -17.29
C SER A 480 -36.78 8.30 -16.33
N LEU A 481 -35.89 7.31 -16.19
CA LEU A 481 -36.05 6.18 -15.28
C LEU A 481 -35.85 6.62 -13.84
N LEU A 482 -34.84 7.42 -13.53
CA LEU A 482 -34.58 7.98 -12.21
C LEU A 482 -35.78 8.85 -11.75
N GLU A 483 -36.38 9.64 -12.65
CA GLU A 483 -37.58 10.43 -12.35
C GLU A 483 -38.78 9.52 -12.02
N LYS A 484 -39.01 8.46 -12.80
CA LYS A 484 -40.09 7.47 -12.57
C LYS A 484 -39.85 6.67 -11.28
N ILE A 485 -38.62 6.24 -11.02
CA ILE A 485 -38.20 5.55 -9.80
C ILE A 485 -38.43 6.46 -8.60
N GLY A 486 -37.98 7.72 -8.67
CA GLY A 486 -38.19 8.70 -7.60
C GLY A 486 -39.66 8.94 -7.31
N ALA A 487 -40.52 8.98 -8.35
CA ALA A 487 -41.96 9.06 -8.16
C ALA A 487 -42.52 7.82 -7.43
N ILE A 488 -42.11 6.61 -7.82
CA ILE A 488 -42.57 5.36 -7.19
C ILE A 488 -42.08 5.28 -5.73
N LEU A 489 -40.80 5.55 -5.46
CA LEU A 489 -40.26 5.56 -4.09
C LEU A 489 -41.00 6.58 -3.21
N LYS A 490 -41.26 7.78 -3.74
CA LYS A 490 -41.98 8.84 -3.02
C LYS A 490 -43.45 8.52 -2.73
N HIS A 491 -44.12 7.74 -3.58
CA HIS A 491 -45.55 7.44 -3.44
C HIS A 491 -45.86 6.09 -2.78
N GLU A 492 -44.99 5.10 -2.98
CA GLU A 492 -45.26 3.70 -2.61
C GLU A 492 -44.31 3.15 -1.54
N TRP A 493 -43.09 3.67 -1.45
CA TRP A 493 -42.12 3.31 -0.41
C TRP A 493 -42.13 4.29 0.78
N ALA A 494 -42.33 5.58 0.51
CA ALA A 494 -42.21 6.63 1.51
C ALA A 494 -43.10 6.39 2.74
N PRO A 495 -42.53 6.44 3.96
CA PRO A 495 -43.31 6.45 5.18
C PRO A 495 -44.07 7.78 5.27
N ARG A 496 -45.28 7.77 5.85
CA ARG A 496 -46.22 8.92 5.90
C ARG A 496 -45.74 10.13 6.73
N ASN A 497 -44.43 10.35 6.89
CA ASN A 497 -43.86 11.49 7.61
C ASN A 497 -43.19 12.47 6.65
N SER A 498 -43.69 13.70 6.61
CA SER A 498 -43.40 14.71 5.59
C SER A 498 -42.01 15.39 5.70
N VAL A 499 -41.13 14.92 6.59
CA VAL A 499 -39.82 15.56 6.87
C VAL A 499 -38.70 15.00 5.99
N LEU A 500 -38.81 13.76 5.50
CA LEU A 500 -37.74 13.09 4.72
C LEU A 500 -37.89 13.26 3.20
N LYS A 501 -38.28 14.45 2.74
CA LYS A 501 -38.55 14.68 1.30
C LYS A 501 -37.28 14.86 0.43
N ILE A 502 -36.09 14.90 1.04
CA ILE A 502 -34.82 15.32 0.40
C ILE A 502 -33.81 14.17 0.24
N GLU A 503 -34.04 12.97 0.80
CA GLU A 503 -33.03 11.90 0.79
C GLU A 503 -33.25 10.81 -0.28
N TYR A 504 -34.37 10.84 -1.03
CA TYR A 504 -34.66 9.78 -2.01
C TYR A 504 -33.72 9.79 -3.21
N ASP A 505 -33.23 10.97 -3.60
CA ASP A 505 -32.36 11.15 -4.76
C ASP A 505 -31.04 10.37 -4.59
N ASN A 506 -30.59 10.20 -3.34
CA ASN A 506 -29.37 9.45 -3.01
C ASN A 506 -29.47 7.94 -3.30
N TYR A 507 -30.68 7.40 -3.42
CA TYR A 507 -30.89 5.95 -3.60
C TYR A 507 -31.36 5.60 -5.01
N LEU A 508 -31.63 6.61 -5.87
CA LEU A 508 -32.24 6.37 -7.18
C LEU A 508 -31.33 5.54 -8.10
N GLU A 509 -30.03 5.84 -8.09
CA GLU A 509 -29.05 5.14 -8.91
C GLU A 509 -28.88 3.68 -8.47
N ASP A 510 -28.83 3.41 -7.17
CA ASP A 510 -28.70 2.06 -6.64
C ASP A 510 -29.95 1.21 -6.85
N VAL A 511 -31.13 1.82 -6.72
CA VAL A 511 -32.40 1.19 -7.05
C VAL A 511 -32.47 0.90 -8.55
N LEU A 512 -32.01 1.81 -9.40
CA LEU A 512 -31.92 1.61 -10.85
C LEU A 512 -30.94 0.48 -11.20
N LYS A 513 -29.79 0.39 -10.52
CA LYS A 513 -28.82 -0.72 -10.66
C LYS A 513 -29.47 -2.07 -10.42
N LEU A 514 -30.10 -2.22 -9.24
CA LEU A 514 -30.70 -3.49 -8.81
C LEU A 514 -31.93 -3.86 -9.65
N ALA A 515 -32.80 -2.90 -9.95
CA ALA A 515 -33.97 -3.09 -10.81
C ALA A 515 -33.57 -3.42 -12.26
N GLY A 516 -32.54 -2.77 -12.78
CA GLY A 516 -31.96 -3.05 -14.08
C GLY A 516 -31.36 -4.45 -14.13
N ALA A 517 -30.61 -4.87 -13.11
CA ALA A 517 -30.12 -6.25 -13.02
C ALA A 517 -31.22 -7.32 -12.84
N GLN A 518 -32.50 -6.94 -12.79
CA GLN A 518 -33.67 -7.82 -12.59
C GLN A 518 -33.60 -8.66 -11.30
N LYS A 519 -32.92 -8.12 -10.27
CA LYS A 519 -32.69 -8.75 -8.97
C LYS A 519 -33.73 -8.26 -7.94
N GLU A 520 -34.96 -8.73 -8.09
CA GLU A 520 -36.12 -8.23 -7.32
C GLU A 520 -36.00 -8.53 -5.80
N ASP A 521 -35.51 -9.71 -5.42
CA ASP A 521 -35.35 -10.08 -4.01
C ASP A 521 -34.23 -9.27 -3.34
N GLU A 522 -33.17 -8.96 -4.08
CA GLU A 522 -32.06 -8.14 -3.60
C GLU A 522 -32.43 -6.66 -3.56
N LEU A 523 -33.20 -6.16 -4.52
CA LEU A 523 -33.80 -4.83 -4.44
C LEU A 523 -34.75 -4.71 -3.23
N THR A 524 -35.50 -5.78 -2.95
CA THR A 524 -36.36 -5.85 -1.76
C THR A 524 -35.53 -5.72 -0.47
N MET A 525 -34.40 -6.43 -0.40
CA MET A 525 -33.51 -6.39 0.76
C MET A 525 -32.75 -5.07 0.87
N TYR A 526 -32.31 -4.48 -0.24
CA TYR A 526 -31.67 -3.17 -0.29
C TYR A 526 -32.61 -2.08 0.26
N LEU A 527 -33.86 -2.02 -0.23
CA LEU A 527 -34.85 -1.06 0.28
C LEU A 527 -35.17 -1.31 1.77
N TYR A 528 -35.25 -2.57 2.19
CA TYR A 528 -35.49 -2.89 3.60
C TYR A 528 -34.33 -2.48 4.52
N PHE A 529 -33.09 -2.79 4.13
CA PHE A 529 -31.91 -2.45 4.92
C PHE A 529 -31.64 -0.94 4.92
N THR A 530 -31.87 -0.27 3.80
CA THR A 530 -31.81 1.18 3.72
C THR A 530 -32.85 1.82 4.63
N GLU A 531 -34.11 1.37 4.57
CA GLU A 531 -35.17 1.90 5.43
C GLU A 531 -34.86 1.69 6.92
N LYS A 532 -34.35 0.51 7.29
CA LYS A 532 -34.16 0.13 8.70
C LYS A 532 -32.85 0.63 9.32
N TYR A 533 -31.73 0.50 8.61
CA TYR A 533 -30.38 0.73 9.16
C TYR A 533 -29.75 2.03 8.68
N ILE A 534 -30.13 2.53 7.50
CA ILE A 534 -29.64 3.80 6.96
C ILE A 534 -30.56 4.95 7.38
N GLN A 535 -31.87 4.81 7.20
CA GLN A 535 -32.85 5.85 7.54
C GLN A 535 -33.40 5.72 8.97
N GLY A 536 -33.15 4.59 9.65
CA GLY A 536 -33.58 4.35 11.03
C GLY A 536 -35.11 4.23 11.21
N ILE A 537 -35.83 3.79 10.18
CA ILE A 537 -37.29 3.74 10.17
C ILE A 537 -37.78 2.33 10.51
N GLU A 538 -38.57 2.24 11.59
CA GLU A 538 -39.28 1.02 11.94
C GLU A 538 -40.74 1.08 11.50
N ARG A 539 -41.16 0.09 10.72
CA ARG A 539 -42.55 -0.04 10.28
C ARG A 539 -43.03 -1.48 10.28
N ASP A 540 -44.33 -1.63 10.49
CA ASP A 540 -45.00 -2.92 10.39
C ASP A 540 -44.98 -3.44 8.95
N HIS A 541 -44.69 -4.74 8.79
CA HIS A 541 -44.63 -5.41 7.49
C HIS A 541 -43.64 -4.76 6.51
N ALA A 542 -42.52 -4.23 7.02
CA ALA A 542 -41.41 -3.60 6.27
C ALA A 542 -41.04 -4.32 4.97
N VAL A 543 -40.73 -5.61 5.07
CA VAL A 543 -40.32 -6.46 3.93
C VAL A 543 -41.43 -6.59 2.88
N SER A 544 -42.71 -6.64 3.28
CA SER A 544 -43.83 -6.84 2.36
C SER A 544 -44.05 -5.64 1.43
N VAL A 545 -43.96 -4.40 1.93
CA VAL A 545 -44.04 -3.23 1.03
C VAL A 545 -42.75 -3.07 0.24
N CYS A 546 -41.56 -3.31 0.83
CA CYS A 546 -40.31 -3.23 0.07
C CYS A 546 -40.34 -4.20 -1.12
N ARG A 547 -40.89 -5.41 -0.93
CA ARG A 547 -41.11 -6.37 -2.01
C ARG A 547 -42.05 -5.83 -3.07
N ARG A 548 -43.24 -5.35 -2.67
CA ARG A 548 -44.21 -4.79 -3.62
C ARG A 548 -43.63 -3.63 -4.45
N VAL A 549 -42.87 -2.74 -3.80
CA VAL A 549 -42.20 -1.61 -4.46
C VAL A 549 -41.12 -2.12 -5.41
N ALA A 550 -40.29 -3.08 -4.97
CA ALA A 550 -39.24 -3.68 -5.79
C ALA A 550 -39.82 -4.37 -7.03
N SER A 551 -40.91 -5.13 -6.91
CA SER A 551 -41.59 -5.75 -8.07
C SER A 551 -42.11 -4.70 -9.06
N HIS A 552 -42.69 -3.61 -8.55
CA HIS A 552 -43.23 -2.53 -9.40
C HIS A 552 -42.11 -1.82 -10.17
N ILE A 553 -41.03 -1.44 -9.48
CA ILE A 553 -39.88 -0.78 -10.09
C ILE A 553 -39.19 -1.70 -11.11
N THR A 554 -38.94 -2.96 -10.75
CA THR A 554 -38.27 -3.94 -11.62
C THR A 554 -39.07 -4.19 -12.91
N ALA A 555 -40.39 -4.29 -12.82
CA ALA A 555 -41.27 -4.44 -13.98
C ALA A 555 -41.30 -3.18 -14.86
N MET A 556 -41.32 -1.98 -14.25
CA MET A 556 -41.31 -0.71 -14.96
C MET A 556 -39.99 -0.48 -15.71
N VAL A 557 -38.85 -0.68 -15.04
CA VAL A 557 -37.51 -0.56 -15.65
C VAL A 557 -37.36 -1.54 -16.83
N LYS A 558 -37.80 -2.79 -16.67
CA LYS A 558 -37.79 -3.79 -17.76
C LYS A 558 -38.55 -3.31 -19.00
N ASN A 559 -39.73 -2.73 -18.81
CA ASN A 559 -40.59 -2.29 -19.92
C ASN A 559 -40.04 -1.06 -20.66
N GLU A 560 -39.44 -0.13 -19.93
CA GLU A 560 -38.79 1.07 -20.50
C GLU A 560 -37.47 0.72 -21.20
N TRP A 561 -36.72 -0.23 -20.65
CA TRP A 561 -35.47 -0.70 -21.24
C TRP A 561 -35.69 -1.41 -22.59
N VAL A 562 -36.72 -2.26 -22.68
CA VAL A 562 -37.13 -2.91 -23.93
C VAL A 562 -37.55 -1.90 -25.00
N LYS A 563 -38.07 -0.72 -24.62
CA LYS A 563 -38.42 0.37 -25.55
C LYS A 563 -37.21 1.18 -26.03
N ASN A 564 -36.14 1.28 -25.24
CA ASN A 564 -34.98 2.11 -25.58
C ASN A 564 -33.85 1.32 -26.29
N GLU A 565 -33.75 0.01 -26.08
CA GLU A 565 -32.88 -0.89 -26.88
C GLU A 565 -33.30 -0.96 -28.37
N SER A 566 -34.43 -0.35 -28.76
CA SER A 566 -34.78 -0.12 -30.18
C SER A 566 -34.22 1.18 -30.76
N GLU A 567 -33.61 2.09 -29.98
CA GLU A 567 -33.29 3.45 -30.45
C GLU A 567 -31.83 3.95 -30.29
N LYS A 568 -30.91 3.32 -29.54
CA LYS A 568 -29.52 3.84 -29.39
C LYS A 568 -28.40 2.78 -29.59
N GLU A 569 -27.91 2.67 -30.82
CA GLU A 569 -26.58 2.17 -31.20
C GLU A 569 -25.71 3.41 -31.54
N ALA A 570 -24.77 3.87 -30.66
CA ALA A 570 -23.51 4.62 -30.99
C ALA A 570 -22.88 5.42 -29.80
N ASP A 571 -21.61 5.11 -29.48
CA ASP A 571 -20.51 5.93 -28.91
C ASP A 571 -20.48 6.43 -27.43
N SER A 572 -20.01 5.59 -26.48
CA SER A 572 -19.02 5.92 -25.40
C SER A 572 -18.62 4.66 -24.59
N PRO A 573 -17.37 4.51 -24.07
CA PRO A 573 -16.89 3.22 -23.59
C PRO A 573 -17.18 2.89 -22.10
N THR A 574 -17.46 1.62 -21.79
CA THR A 574 -18.09 1.14 -20.54
C THR A 574 -17.11 0.55 -19.51
N TYR A 575 -17.54 0.25 -18.27
CA TYR A 575 -16.68 -0.31 -17.20
C TYR A 575 -15.94 -1.60 -17.63
N ASP A 576 -16.60 -2.44 -18.44
CA ASP A 576 -16.00 -3.62 -19.07
C ASP A 576 -14.84 -3.25 -20.01
N GLU A 577 -14.86 -2.07 -20.63
CA GLU A 577 -13.80 -1.62 -21.54
C GLU A 577 -12.56 -1.10 -20.80
N ALA A 578 -12.70 -0.56 -19.57
CA ALA A 578 -11.56 -0.19 -18.73
C ALA A 578 -10.80 -1.44 -18.20
N LEU A 579 -11.53 -2.44 -17.71
CA LEU A 579 -10.97 -3.73 -17.30
C LEU A 579 -10.29 -4.44 -18.50
N ARG A 580 -10.94 -4.39 -19.66
CA ARG A 580 -10.39 -4.94 -20.89
C ARG A 580 -9.13 -4.21 -21.36
N ALA A 581 -9.10 -2.89 -21.30
CA ALA A 581 -7.91 -2.11 -21.63
C ALA A 581 -6.72 -2.51 -20.74
N LYS A 582 -6.97 -2.70 -19.44
CA LYS A 582 -5.97 -3.18 -18.49
C LYS A 582 -5.48 -4.59 -18.81
N PHE A 583 -6.39 -5.51 -19.13
CA PHE A 583 -6.01 -6.86 -19.55
C PHE A 583 -5.20 -6.85 -20.86
N ILE A 584 -5.57 -6.03 -21.84
CA ILE A 584 -4.81 -5.88 -23.09
C ILE A 584 -3.41 -5.35 -22.81
N SER A 585 -3.26 -4.37 -21.90
CA SER A 585 -1.95 -3.89 -21.45
C SER A 585 -1.11 -5.03 -20.85
N LYS A 586 -1.66 -5.82 -19.92
CA LYS A 586 -0.96 -6.97 -19.32
C LYS A 586 -0.62 -8.06 -20.35
N ALA A 587 -1.52 -8.34 -21.29
CA ALA A 587 -1.29 -9.29 -22.38
C ALA A 587 -0.16 -8.84 -23.32
N LYS A 588 -0.17 -7.56 -23.72
CA LYS A 588 0.92 -6.93 -24.48
C LYS A 588 2.22 -6.99 -23.68
N GLY A 589 2.17 -6.60 -22.40
CA GLY A 589 3.29 -6.67 -21.49
C GLY A 589 3.92 -8.07 -21.42
N SER A 590 3.11 -9.12 -21.33
CA SER A 590 3.57 -10.51 -21.27
C SER A 590 4.27 -10.97 -22.56
N LEU A 591 3.65 -10.76 -23.73
CA LEU A 591 4.23 -11.22 -25.00
C LEU A 591 5.44 -10.38 -25.43
N LEU A 592 5.40 -9.05 -25.23
CA LEU A 592 6.56 -8.20 -25.50
C LEU A 592 7.66 -8.41 -24.47
N GLY A 593 7.29 -8.65 -23.21
CA GLY A 593 8.24 -8.97 -22.14
C GLY A 593 9.03 -10.24 -22.45
N LEU A 594 8.38 -11.29 -22.96
CA LEU A 594 9.02 -12.50 -23.51
C LEU A 594 10.09 -12.11 -24.53
N ALA A 595 9.70 -11.37 -25.58
CA ALA A 595 10.60 -11.02 -26.68
C ALA A 595 11.73 -10.06 -26.28
N LEU A 596 11.47 -9.16 -25.33
CA LEU A 596 12.50 -8.30 -24.73
C LEU A 596 13.51 -9.12 -23.92
N GLY A 597 13.03 -10.08 -23.12
CA GLY A 597 13.87 -10.97 -22.33
C GLY A 597 14.78 -11.81 -23.22
N ASP A 598 14.19 -12.46 -24.22
CA ASP A 598 14.88 -13.23 -25.26
C ASP A 598 15.97 -12.39 -25.96
N ALA A 599 15.59 -11.26 -26.58
CA ALA A 599 16.52 -10.38 -27.29
C ALA A 599 17.64 -9.79 -26.40
N LEU A 600 17.38 -9.64 -25.10
CA LEU A 600 18.39 -9.21 -24.13
C LEU A 600 19.33 -10.35 -23.79
N GLY A 601 18.78 -11.51 -23.42
CA GLY A 601 19.49 -12.67 -22.89
C GLY A 601 20.38 -13.38 -23.92
N THR A 602 19.99 -13.44 -25.20
CA THR A 602 20.80 -14.08 -26.27
C THR A 602 22.22 -13.50 -26.38
N THR A 603 22.42 -12.25 -25.93
CA THR A 603 23.75 -11.62 -25.85
C THR A 603 24.77 -12.45 -25.04
N LEU A 604 24.31 -13.10 -23.96
CA LEU A 604 25.12 -13.84 -22.99
C LEU A 604 24.90 -15.36 -23.03
N GLU A 605 24.14 -15.82 -24.00
CA GLU A 605 23.87 -17.23 -24.23
C GLU A 605 25.16 -18.06 -24.37
N PHE A 606 25.16 -19.24 -23.76
CA PHE A 606 26.29 -20.17 -23.62
C PHE A 606 27.52 -19.61 -22.89
N LYS A 607 27.44 -18.41 -22.31
CA LYS A 607 28.51 -17.87 -21.46
C LYS A 607 28.32 -18.36 -20.04
N ALA A 608 29.37 -18.98 -19.47
CA ALA A 608 29.37 -19.30 -18.06
C ALA A 608 29.09 -18.05 -17.22
N LYS A 609 28.19 -18.17 -16.24
CA LYS A 609 27.86 -17.09 -15.30
C LYS A 609 29.09 -16.32 -14.83
N ASP A 610 29.01 -15.00 -14.88
CA ASP A 610 30.06 -14.06 -14.43
C ASP A 610 31.39 -14.12 -15.19
N SER A 611 31.47 -14.81 -16.33
CA SER A 611 32.69 -14.85 -17.18
C SER A 611 32.85 -13.65 -18.12
N TYR A 612 31.92 -12.69 -18.06
CA TYR A 612 31.76 -11.56 -18.97
C TYR A 612 31.58 -10.24 -18.21
N GLN A 613 31.65 -9.12 -18.94
CA GLN A 613 31.20 -7.84 -18.39
C GLN A 613 29.67 -7.86 -18.30
N PRO A 614 29.09 -7.53 -17.14
CA PRO A 614 27.64 -7.55 -16.97
C PRO A 614 26.93 -6.72 -18.04
N LEU A 615 25.89 -7.31 -18.61
CA LEU A 615 25.02 -6.65 -19.55
C LEU A 615 24.23 -5.56 -18.81
N THR A 616 24.15 -4.37 -19.39
CA THR A 616 23.40 -3.23 -18.82
C THR A 616 22.37 -2.65 -19.78
N ASP A 617 22.34 -3.10 -21.04
CA ASP A 617 21.44 -2.63 -22.08
C ASP A 617 21.29 -3.71 -23.17
N MET A 618 20.28 -3.59 -24.02
CA MET A 618 20.05 -4.41 -25.19
C MET A 618 21.01 -4.00 -26.31
N VAL A 619 22.03 -4.83 -26.55
CA VAL A 619 23.12 -4.57 -27.50
C VAL A 619 23.21 -5.58 -28.65
N GLY A 620 22.43 -6.67 -28.60
CA GLY A 620 22.53 -7.77 -29.57
C GLY A 620 23.84 -8.54 -29.43
N GLY A 621 24.34 -9.10 -30.52
CA GLY A 621 25.54 -9.93 -30.51
C GLY A 621 25.20 -11.39 -30.23
N GLY A 622 25.73 -11.95 -29.14
CA GLY A 622 25.53 -13.36 -28.82
C GLY A 622 26.20 -14.34 -29.80
N PRO A 623 25.94 -15.64 -29.67
CA PRO A 623 26.49 -16.68 -30.55
C PRO A 623 26.03 -16.50 -32.01
N PHE A 624 24.86 -15.90 -32.23
CA PHE A 624 24.26 -15.74 -33.56
C PHE A 624 24.56 -14.39 -34.24
N ARG A 625 25.26 -13.47 -33.55
CA ARG A 625 25.60 -12.12 -34.04
C ARG A 625 24.36 -11.31 -34.46
N LEU A 626 23.34 -11.34 -33.61
CA LEU A 626 22.08 -10.63 -33.81
C LEU A 626 22.25 -9.11 -33.67
N GLU A 627 21.38 -8.35 -34.34
CA GLU A 627 21.27 -6.91 -34.09
C GLU A 627 20.54 -6.66 -32.76
N ALA A 628 20.75 -5.49 -32.15
CA ALA A 628 20.07 -5.14 -30.90
C ALA A 628 18.54 -5.16 -31.09
N GLY A 629 17.85 -5.97 -30.27
CA GLY A 629 16.40 -6.14 -30.33
C GLY A 629 15.92 -7.29 -31.21
N GLN A 630 16.82 -8.02 -31.88
CA GLN A 630 16.49 -9.30 -32.50
C GLN A 630 16.50 -10.42 -31.45
N TRP A 631 15.54 -11.33 -31.58
CA TRP A 631 15.21 -12.42 -30.66
C TRP A 631 15.40 -13.79 -31.33
N THR A 632 15.28 -14.89 -30.58
CA THR A 632 15.67 -16.26 -30.96
C THR A 632 14.46 -17.19 -31.18
N ASP A 633 14.65 -18.51 -30.98
CA ASP A 633 13.59 -19.50 -31.14
C ASP A 633 12.47 -19.36 -30.10
N ASP A 634 12.77 -18.89 -28.89
CA ASP A 634 11.79 -18.52 -27.86
C ASP A 634 10.61 -17.73 -28.43
N THR A 635 10.92 -16.57 -29.03
CA THR A 635 9.91 -15.67 -29.60
C THR A 635 9.33 -16.23 -30.91
N SER A 636 10.13 -16.90 -31.74
CA SER A 636 9.61 -17.58 -32.95
C SER A 636 8.53 -18.60 -32.60
N MET A 637 8.79 -19.46 -31.61
CA MET A 637 7.86 -20.51 -31.18
C MET A 637 6.64 -19.93 -30.46
N ALA A 638 6.80 -18.83 -29.71
CA ALA A 638 5.67 -18.09 -29.14
C ALA A 638 4.75 -17.51 -30.23
N LEU A 639 5.32 -16.89 -31.27
CA LEU A 639 4.56 -16.39 -32.43
C LEU A 639 3.87 -17.52 -33.20
N CYS A 640 4.56 -18.64 -33.46
CA CYS A 640 3.94 -19.81 -34.09
C CYS A 640 2.77 -20.36 -33.27
N LEU A 641 2.89 -20.39 -31.93
CA LEU A 641 1.81 -20.82 -31.04
C LEU A 641 0.65 -19.83 -31.06
N ALA A 642 0.94 -18.53 -31.01
CA ALA A 642 -0.06 -17.48 -31.12
C ALA A 642 -0.84 -17.57 -32.43
N ASP A 643 -0.14 -17.71 -33.56
CA ASP A 643 -0.77 -17.85 -34.87
C ASP A 643 -1.63 -19.12 -34.95
N SER A 644 -1.23 -20.20 -34.28
CA SER A 644 -2.05 -21.42 -34.21
C SER A 644 -3.37 -21.18 -33.45
N LEU A 645 -3.28 -20.56 -32.27
CA LEU A 645 -4.45 -20.23 -31.46
C LEU A 645 -5.39 -19.28 -32.19
N LEU A 646 -4.86 -18.27 -32.89
CA LEU A 646 -5.66 -17.32 -33.66
C LEU A 646 -6.25 -17.94 -34.92
N ALA A 647 -5.50 -18.82 -35.61
CA ALA A 647 -5.98 -19.47 -36.82
C ALA A 647 -6.99 -20.58 -36.56
N VAL A 648 -6.91 -21.24 -35.41
CA VAL A 648 -7.75 -22.40 -35.08
C VAL A 648 -8.78 -22.08 -34.00
N GLY A 649 -8.65 -21.00 -33.22
CA GLY A 649 -9.61 -20.64 -32.16
C GLY A 649 -9.57 -21.53 -30.92
N ARG A 650 -8.64 -22.48 -30.86
CA ARG A 650 -8.38 -23.38 -29.75
C ARG A 650 -6.98 -23.97 -29.87
N HIS A 651 -6.49 -24.62 -28.82
CA HIS A 651 -5.31 -25.45 -28.91
C HIS A 651 -5.52 -26.58 -29.94
N ASN A 652 -4.57 -26.68 -30.88
CA ASN A 652 -4.49 -27.74 -31.86
C ASN A 652 -3.04 -28.17 -32.03
N ALA A 653 -2.72 -29.37 -31.54
CA ALA A 653 -1.36 -29.92 -31.57
C ALA A 653 -0.80 -30.02 -33.00
N GLU A 654 -1.63 -30.41 -33.95
CA GLU A 654 -1.25 -30.59 -35.35
C GLU A 654 -0.85 -29.26 -36.00
N ASP A 655 -1.69 -28.24 -35.88
CA ASP A 655 -1.41 -26.92 -36.45
C ASP A 655 -0.22 -26.24 -35.75
N GLN A 656 -0.12 -26.38 -34.42
CA GLN A 656 1.04 -25.93 -33.65
C GLN A 656 2.34 -26.58 -34.16
N MET A 657 2.36 -27.90 -34.32
CA MET A 657 3.53 -28.64 -34.83
C MET A 657 3.86 -28.28 -36.28
N GLN A 658 2.85 -28.12 -37.14
CA GLN A 658 3.06 -27.70 -38.53
C GLN A 658 3.69 -26.31 -38.61
N ARG A 659 3.30 -25.37 -37.75
CA ARG A 659 3.92 -24.03 -37.70
C ARG A 659 5.36 -24.07 -37.21
N TYR A 660 5.67 -24.89 -36.20
CA TYR A 660 7.06 -25.12 -35.80
C TYR A 660 7.88 -25.74 -36.92
N LYS A 661 7.31 -26.68 -37.67
CA LYS A 661 7.94 -27.25 -38.86
C LYS A 661 8.18 -26.20 -39.95
N LYS A 662 7.22 -25.31 -40.22
CA LYS A 662 7.40 -24.22 -41.21
C LYS A 662 8.44 -23.21 -40.75
N TRP A 663 8.46 -22.85 -39.47
CA TRP A 663 9.55 -22.05 -38.92
C TRP A 663 10.89 -22.74 -39.15
N ARG A 664 11.03 -24.01 -38.74
CA ARG A 664 12.27 -24.80 -38.92
C ARG A 664 12.73 -24.89 -40.38
N ASP A 665 11.81 -25.24 -41.27
CA ASP A 665 12.15 -25.59 -42.65
C ASP A 665 12.19 -24.37 -43.58
N LEU A 666 11.44 -23.30 -43.27
CA LEU A 666 11.24 -22.14 -44.16
C LEU A 666 11.60 -20.79 -43.51
N GLY A 667 11.90 -20.74 -42.22
CA GLY A 667 12.19 -19.49 -41.49
C GLY A 667 10.97 -18.62 -41.19
N GLU A 668 9.76 -19.16 -41.31
CA GLU A 668 8.52 -18.44 -40.96
C GLU A 668 8.54 -18.02 -39.49
N ASN A 669 8.12 -16.78 -39.17
CA ASN A 669 8.23 -16.20 -37.83
C ASN A 669 9.66 -16.13 -37.25
N SER A 670 10.71 -16.19 -38.07
CA SER A 670 12.06 -15.83 -37.66
C SER A 670 12.36 -14.37 -37.97
N VAL A 671 12.94 -13.66 -37.00
CA VAL A 671 13.40 -12.28 -37.17
C VAL A 671 14.51 -12.14 -38.22
N THR A 672 15.25 -13.22 -38.50
CA THR A 672 16.33 -13.26 -39.51
C THR A 672 15.88 -13.85 -40.85
N GLY A 673 14.64 -14.33 -40.94
CA GLY A 673 14.09 -15.01 -42.12
C GLY A 673 14.57 -16.45 -42.32
N ILE A 674 15.36 -17.00 -41.40
CA ILE A 674 15.78 -18.42 -41.38
C ILE A 674 15.63 -19.00 -39.96
N CYS A 675 15.41 -20.29 -39.83
CA CYS A 675 15.48 -20.94 -38.51
C CYS A 675 16.93 -20.97 -38.01
N PHE A 676 17.15 -20.51 -36.78
CA PHE A 676 18.36 -20.67 -36.02
C PHE A 676 17.98 -20.98 -34.56
N ASP A 677 18.95 -21.42 -33.79
CA ASP A 677 18.82 -21.73 -32.36
C ASP A 677 17.78 -22.78 -31.95
N ILE A 678 17.27 -23.57 -32.90
CA ILE A 678 16.32 -24.63 -32.57
C ILE A 678 16.91 -25.67 -31.60
N GLY A 679 16.28 -25.82 -30.45
CA GLY A 679 16.63 -26.87 -29.48
C GLY A 679 16.49 -28.30 -30.03
N ASN A 680 17.41 -29.18 -29.63
CA ASN A 680 17.44 -30.59 -30.09
C ASN A 680 16.12 -31.34 -29.80
N THR A 681 15.50 -31.11 -28.64
CA THR A 681 14.22 -31.74 -28.29
C THR A 681 13.09 -31.31 -29.22
N VAL A 682 13.05 -30.04 -29.60
CA VAL A 682 12.08 -29.50 -30.56
C VAL A 682 12.33 -30.08 -31.96
N SER A 683 13.59 -30.10 -32.41
CA SER A 683 13.93 -30.70 -33.71
C SER A 683 13.54 -32.18 -33.77
N ALA A 684 13.84 -32.95 -32.73
CA ALA A 684 13.47 -34.37 -32.64
C ALA A 684 11.96 -34.58 -32.62
N ALA A 685 11.20 -33.70 -31.94
CA ALA A 685 9.74 -33.75 -31.96
C ALA A 685 9.18 -33.49 -33.37
N ILE A 686 9.72 -32.51 -34.11
CA ILE A 686 9.31 -32.24 -35.50
C ILE A 686 9.69 -33.41 -36.43
N ASP A 687 10.84 -34.05 -36.22
CA ASP A 687 11.26 -35.22 -37.00
C ASP A 687 10.38 -36.43 -36.72
N LYS A 688 10.06 -36.69 -35.43
CA LYS A 688 9.13 -37.73 -35.02
C LYS A 688 7.76 -37.48 -35.63
N TYR A 689 7.22 -36.27 -35.52
CA TYR A 689 5.97 -35.90 -36.18
C TYR A 689 6.05 -36.08 -37.71
N SER A 690 7.15 -35.69 -38.36
CA SER A 690 7.31 -35.86 -39.80
C SER A 690 7.26 -37.34 -40.21
N ALA A 691 7.77 -38.24 -39.35
CA ALA A 691 7.78 -39.67 -39.56
C ALA A 691 6.46 -40.38 -39.17
N THR A 692 5.83 -39.99 -38.07
CA THR A 692 4.68 -40.70 -37.49
C THR A 692 3.33 -40.03 -37.77
N LYS A 693 3.34 -38.74 -38.11
CA LYS A 693 2.15 -37.86 -38.16
C LYS A 693 1.42 -37.70 -36.82
N ASP A 694 2.06 -38.06 -35.71
CA ASP A 694 1.55 -37.78 -34.37
C ASP A 694 2.13 -36.45 -33.87
N ALA A 695 1.28 -35.44 -33.74
CA ALA A 695 1.68 -34.10 -33.32
C ALA A 695 2.01 -33.97 -31.83
N ASN A 696 1.55 -34.89 -30.97
CA ASN A 696 1.96 -34.96 -29.57
C ASN A 696 3.32 -35.68 -29.48
N ALA A 697 4.30 -35.15 -30.21
CA ALA A 697 5.55 -35.83 -30.48
C ALA A 697 6.58 -35.71 -29.34
N GLY A 698 6.26 -34.97 -28.27
CA GLY A 698 7.18 -34.73 -27.18
C GLY A 698 7.77 -35.99 -26.56
N SER A 699 9.03 -35.91 -26.17
CA SER A 699 9.71 -37.00 -25.45
C SER A 699 9.28 -36.99 -23.98
N GLN A 700 9.10 -38.19 -23.41
CA GLN A 700 8.83 -38.42 -21.98
C GLN A 700 10.11 -38.78 -21.20
N GLU A 701 11.23 -38.91 -21.90
CA GLU A 701 12.50 -39.32 -21.29
C GLU A 701 13.06 -38.21 -20.39
N ALA A 702 13.64 -38.59 -19.25
CA ALA A 702 14.12 -37.64 -18.25
C ALA A 702 15.17 -36.62 -18.78
N TYR A 703 15.95 -36.99 -19.79
CA TYR A 703 16.94 -36.08 -20.41
C TYR A 703 16.31 -34.98 -21.28
N SER A 704 15.01 -35.11 -21.61
CA SER A 704 14.25 -34.16 -22.42
C SER A 704 13.44 -33.15 -21.60
N ALA A 705 13.72 -33.01 -20.31
CA ALA A 705 13.11 -32.02 -19.41
C ALA A 705 13.61 -30.58 -19.68
N GLY A 706 13.61 -30.18 -20.96
CA GLY A 706 14.01 -28.85 -21.42
C GLY A 706 12.95 -27.78 -21.14
N ASN A 707 13.39 -26.53 -21.11
CA ASN A 707 12.53 -25.34 -20.93
C ASN A 707 11.80 -24.87 -22.21
N GLY A 708 12.01 -25.55 -23.34
CA GLY A 708 11.51 -25.13 -24.66
C GLY A 708 10.00 -24.99 -24.81
N SER A 709 9.19 -25.64 -23.96
CA SER A 709 7.74 -25.42 -23.91
C SER A 709 7.31 -24.30 -22.96
N LEU A 710 8.13 -24.00 -21.94
CA LEU A 710 7.86 -22.96 -20.95
C LEU A 710 8.19 -21.56 -21.50
N MET A 711 9.24 -21.43 -22.31
CA MET A 711 9.69 -20.17 -22.90
C MET A 711 8.64 -19.49 -23.79
N ARG A 712 7.66 -20.23 -24.28
CA ARG A 712 6.67 -19.81 -25.28
C ARG A 712 5.22 -19.81 -24.77
N LEU A 713 5.00 -19.83 -23.46
CA LEU A 713 3.69 -20.12 -22.86
C LEU A 713 2.69 -18.96 -22.91
N ALA A 714 3.15 -17.70 -22.88
CA ALA A 714 2.31 -16.50 -22.78
C ALA A 714 1.10 -16.50 -23.74
N PRO A 715 1.21 -16.88 -25.02
CA PRO A 715 0.05 -16.98 -25.93
C PRO A 715 -1.10 -17.84 -25.40
N VAL A 716 -0.80 -18.97 -24.75
CA VAL A 716 -1.81 -19.87 -24.17
C VAL A 716 -2.53 -19.17 -23.01
N ALA A 717 -1.78 -18.56 -22.10
CA ALA A 717 -2.34 -17.87 -20.94
C ALA A 717 -3.19 -16.65 -21.32
N ILE A 718 -2.77 -15.88 -22.35
CA ILE A 718 -3.54 -14.75 -22.86
C ILE A 718 -4.83 -15.24 -23.55
N PHE A 719 -4.73 -16.28 -24.38
CA PHE A 719 -5.87 -16.79 -25.13
C PHE A 719 -6.93 -17.41 -24.22
N TYR A 720 -6.50 -18.17 -23.21
CA TYR A 720 -7.31 -18.87 -22.21
C TYR A 720 -7.35 -18.12 -20.86
N SER A 721 -7.51 -16.79 -20.92
CA SER A 721 -7.50 -15.90 -19.75
C SER A 721 -8.82 -15.91 -18.95
N PRO A 722 -8.77 -15.70 -17.62
CA PRO A 722 -9.96 -15.56 -16.76
C PRO A 722 -10.87 -14.40 -17.15
N VAL A 723 -10.32 -13.33 -17.75
CA VAL A 723 -11.10 -12.19 -18.25
C VAL A 723 -12.12 -12.61 -19.30
N LYS A 724 -11.85 -13.72 -19.98
CA LYS A 724 -12.78 -14.32 -20.94
C LYS A 724 -13.71 -15.33 -20.29
N LYS A 725 -13.69 -15.53 -18.97
CA LYS A 725 -14.44 -16.59 -18.25
C LYS A 725 -13.97 -18.01 -18.61
N VAL A 726 -12.67 -18.18 -18.85
CA VAL A 726 -12.06 -19.50 -18.94
C VAL A 726 -11.72 -19.96 -17.53
N GLU A 727 -12.13 -21.18 -17.19
CA GLU A 727 -11.81 -21.79 -15.90
C GLU A 727 -10.33 -22.13 -15.80
N LEU A 728 -9.74 -21.98 -14.61
CA LEU A 728 -8.32 -22.28 -14.36
C LEU A 728 -7.95 -23.71 -14.82
N ALA A 729 -8.81 -24.70 -14.54
CA ALA A 729 -8.58 -26.09 -14.94
C ALA A 729 -8.45 -26.26 -16.47
N GLU A 730 -9.20 -25.48 -17.26
CA GLU A 730 -9.07 -25.49 -18.72
C GLU A 730 -7.72 -24.93 -19.13
N LEU A 731 -7.30 -23.78 -18.59
CA LEU A 731 -5.99 -23.20 -18.89
C LEU A 731 -4.84 -24.16 -18.54
N LEU A 732 -4.88 -24.80 -17.37
CA LEU A 732 -3.84 -25.76 -16.96
C LEU A 732 -3.78 -26.99 -17.89
N ASP A 733 -4.92 -27.46 -18.40
CA ASP A 733 -4.94 -28.50 -19.44
C ASP A 733 -4.37 -28.01 -20.78
N LYS A 734 -4.67 -26.77 -21.19
CA LYS A 734 -4.11 -26.21 -22.45
C LYS A 734 -2.62 -25.94 -22.36
N ALA A 735 -2.11 -25.53 -21.20
CA ALA A 735 -0.68 -25.43 -20.94
C ALA A 735 0.01 -26.80 -21.08
N ARG A 736 -0.57 -27.85 -20.47
CA ARG A 736 -0.09 -29.24 -20.63
C ARG A 736 -0.12 -29.68 -22.10
N LEU A 737 -1.24 -29.50 -22.79
CA LEU A 737 -1.41 -29.91 -24.18
C LEU A 737 -0.43 -29.21 -25.12
N SER A 738 -0.15 -27.92 -24.90
CA SER A 738 0.83 -27.19 -25.71
C SER A 738 2.28 -27.63 -25.45
N SER A 739 2.56 -28.10 -24.22
CA SER A 739 3.87 -28.62 -23.84
C SER A 739 4.16 -29.95 -24.55
N ILE A 740 3.25 -30.93 -24.47
CA ILE A 740 3.45 -32.30 -24.98
C ILE A 740 3.66 -32.41 -26.49
N VAL A 741 3.35 -31.35 -27.25
CA VAL A 741 3.70 -31.26 -28.68
C VAL A 741 5.20 -31.44 -28.89
N THR A 742 6.03 -30.91 -27.99
CA THR A 742 7.51 -31.00 -28.08
C THR A 742 8.17 -31.58 -26.84
N HIS A 743 7.58 -31.41 -25.66
CA HIS A 743 8.14 -31.78 -24.37
C HIS A 743 7.04 -32.46 -23.55
N ALA A 744 7.12 -33.79 -23.40
CA ALA A 744 6.12 -34.58 -22.69
C ALA A 744 6.61 -35.12 -21.34
N GLU A 745 7.81 -34.71 -20.91
CA GLU A 745 8.36 -35.03 -19.60
C GLU A 745 7.61 -34.24 -18.51
N ALA A 746 7.35 -34.88 -17.38
CA ALA A 746 6.46 -34.38 -16.33
C ALA A 746 6.85 -32.99 -15.82
N ARG A 747 8.14 -32.72 -15.58
CA ARG A 747 8.62 -31.42 -15.08
C ARG A 747 8.42 -30.32 -16.13
N ALA A 748 8.55 -30.62 -17.42
CA ALA A 748 8.28 -29.64 -18.47
C ALA A 748 6.80 -29.28 -18.55
N ILE A 749 5.91 -30.25 -18.33
CA ILE A 749 4.46 -30.04 -18.24
C ILE A 749 4.10 -29.21 -17.00
N GLU A 750 4.59 -29.64 -15.83
CA GLU A 750 4.34 -29.02 -14.53
C GLU A 750 4.83 -27.57 -14.51
N GLY A 751 6.01 -27.30 -15.08
CA GLY A 751 6.55 -25.94 -15.20
C GLY A 751 5.64 -25.02 -16.01
N CYS A 752 5.10 -25.51 -17.13
CA CYS A 752 4.08 -24.78 -17.90
C CYS A 752 2.80 -24.55 -17.09
N GLN A 753 2.34 -25.53 -16.30
CA GLN A 753 1.15 -25.37 -15.47
C GLN A 753 1.34 -24.36 -14.34
N ILE A 754 2.51 -24.37 -13.67
CA ILE A 754 2.88 -23.39 -12.64
C ILE A 754 2.90 -21.98 -13.21
N MET A 755 3.56 -21.79 -14.35
CA MET A 755 3.62 -20.48 -15.01
C MET A 755 2.26 -20.02 -15.53
N ALA A 756 1.44 -20.93 -16.07
CA ALA A 756 0.07 -20.63 -16.49
C ALA A 756 -0.79 -20.20 -15.30
N TRP A 757 -0.65 -20.84 -14.15
CA TRP A 757 -1.33 -20.44 -12.91
C TRP A 757 -0.93 -19.03 -12.49
N LEU A 758 0.36 -18.69 -12.49
CA LEU A 758 0.85 -17.35 -12.14
C LEU A 758 0.27 -16.27 -13.07
N LEU A 759 0.29 -16.52 -14.39
CA LEU A 759 -0.28 -15.61 -15.37
C LEU A 759 -1.81 -15.48 -15.23
N PHE A 760 -2.51 -16.57 -14.91
CA PHE A 760 -3.94 -16.54 -14.63
C PHE A 760 -4.27 -15.58 -13.48
N GLN A 761 -3.57 -15.71 -12.35
CA GLN A 761 -3.79 -14.85 -11.19
C GLN A 761 -3.53 -13.37 -11.49
N ILE A 762 -2.52 -13.08 -12.32
CA ILE A 762 -2.17 -11.71 -12.75
C ILE A 762 -3.22 -11.13 -13.69
N PHE A 763 -3.85 -11.95 -14.53
CA PHE A 763 -4.90 -11.51 -15.45
C PHE A 763 -6.27 -11.40 -14.78
N ASP A 764 -6.54 -12.17 -13.73
CA ASP A 764 -7.79 -12.14 -12.98
C ASP A 764 -7.97 -10.86 -12.14
N GLY A 765 -6.86 -10.24 -11.73
CA GLY A 765 -6.91 -9.00 -10.94
C GLY A 765 -5.56 -8.39 -10.62
N GLU A 766 -5.57 -7.40 -9.73
CA GLU A 766 -4.34 -6.84 -9.17
C GLU A 766 -3.73 -7.79 -8.14
N GLN A 767 -2.42 -7.97 -8.22
CA GLN A 767 -1.69 -8.93 -7.40
C GLN A 767 -0.43 -8.28 -6.85
N SER A 768 -0.06 -8.64 -5.61
CA SER A 768 1.27 -8.36 -5.08
C SER A 768 2.17 -9.58 -5.32
N LYS A 769 3.50 -9.40 -5.37
CA LYS A 769 4.43 -10.54 -5.46
C LYS A 769 4.27 -11.51 -4.28
N VAL A 770 4.04 -10.95 -3.08
CA VAL A 770 3.82 -11.74 -1.87
C VAL A 770 2.55 -12.58 -1.97
N SER A 771 1.43 -12.01 -2.44
CA SER A 771 0.17 -12.76 -2.63
C SER A 771 0.31 -13.84 -3.70
N LEU A 772 1.00 -13.55 -4.81
CA LEU A 772 1.27 -14.54 -5.86
C LEU A 772 2.07 -15.74 -5.34
N PHE A 773 3.16 -15.50 -4.61
CA PHE A 773 4.00 -16.59 -4.11
C PHE A 773 3.34 -17.39 -2.98
N LYS A 774 2.58 -16.73 -2.08
CA LYS A 774 1.77 -17.41 -1.06
C LYS A 774 0.68 -18.26 -1.72
N GLY A 775 -0.02 -17.70 -2.70
CA GLY A 775 -1.04 -18.41 -3.45
C GLY A 775 -0.48 -19.60 -4.23
N LEU A 776 0.73 -19.47 -4.80
CA LEU A 776 1.39 -20.55 -5.53
C LEU A 776 1.64 -21.77 -4.62
N ALA A 777 2.12 -21.52 -3.40
CA ALA A 777 2.33 -22.57 -2.40
C ALA A 777 1.01 -23.26 -2.01
N VAL A 778 -0.10 -22.52 -1.95
CA VAL A 778 -1.41 -23.11 -1.61
C VAL A 778 -2.00 -23.90 -2.79
N ALA A 779 -1.99 -23.34 -4.00
CA ALA A 779 -2.66 -23.90 -5.16
C ALA A 779 -2.17 -25.30 -5.57
N PHE A 780 -0.89 -25.59 -5.32
CA PHE A 780 -0.26 -26.86 -5.66
C PHE A 780 -0.01 -27.77 -4.44
N THR A 781 -0.65 -27.50 -3.29
CA THR A 781 -0.61 -28.39 -2.10
C THR A 781 -1.80 -29.35 -2.00
N ASP A 782 -2.71 -29.35 -2.98
CA ASP A 782 -3.80 -30.33 -3.06
C ASP A 782 -3.20 -31.76 -3.20
N PRO A 783 -3.54 -32.71 -2.32
CA PRO A 783 -3.07 -34.10 -2.41
C PRO A 783 -3.39 -34.81 -3.73
N ASN A 784 -4.32 -34.28 -4.54
CA ASN A 784 -4.68 -34.82 -5.84
C ASN A 784 -3.79 -34.31 -6.99
N ILE A 785 -2.88 -33.38 -6.73
CA ILE A 785 -1.90 -32.88 -7.71
C ILE A 785 -0.56 -33.56 -7.43
N ASP A 786 -0.17 -34.49 -8.29
CA ASP A 786 1.12 -35.18 -8.22
C ASP A 786 2.18 -34.35 -8.95
N LEU A 787 3.02 -33.63 -8.19
CA LEU A 787 4.14 -32.85 -8.72
C LEU A 787 5.45 -33.62 -8.57
N SER A 788 6.36 -33.45 -9.53
CA SER A 788 7.73 -33.93 -9.38
C SER A 788 8.41 -33.23 -8.19
N THR A 789 9.24 -33.96 -7.43
CA THR A 789 9.91 -33.44 -6.22
C THR A 789 10.69 -32.15 -6.42
N ASP A 790 11.19 -31.90 -7.63
CA ASP A 790 11.89 -30.65 -7.95
C ASP A 790 10.92 -29.47 -8.11
N MET A 791 9.74 -29.69 -8.69
CA MET A 791 8.69 -28.68 -8.82
C MET A 791 8.00 -28.39 -7.49
N GLU A 792 7.82 -29.40 -6.63
CA GLU A 792 7.33 -29.21 -5.25
C GLU A 792 8.17 -28.18 -4.48
N LYS A 793 9.50 -28.22 -4.64
CA LYS A 793 10.41 -27.24 -4.00
C LYS A 793 10.18 -25.83 -4.54
N ILE A 794 9.93 -25.69 -5.84
CA ILE A 794 9.68 -24.39 -6.48
C ILE A 794 8.38 -23.80 -5.97
N VAL A 795 7.28 -24.55 -5.99
CA VAL A 795 5.97 -24.06 -5.49
C VAL A 795 6.00 -23.76 -3.99
N ALA A 796 6.83 -24.48 -3.22
CA ALA A 796 7.09 -24.18 -1.80
C ALA A 796 7.99 -22.95 -1.55
N GLY A 797 8.40 -22.22 -2.60
CA GLY A 797 9.14 -20.97 -2.50
C GLY A 797 10.65 -21.14 -2.29
N SER A 798 11.26 -22.23 -2.76
CA SER A 798 12.71 -22.46 -2.65
C SER A 798 13.57 -21.30 -3.20
N PHE A 799 13.14 -20.67 -4.29
CA PHE A 799 13.81 -19.50 -4.88
C PHE A 799 13.93 -18.33 -3.89
N LEU A 800 12.94 -18.08 -3.02
CA LEU A 800 12.94 -16.92 -2.11
C LEU A 800 14.11 -16.90 -1.11
N LYS A 801 14.73 -18.06 -0.85
CA LYS A 801 15.81 -18.23 0.13
C LYS A 801 17.18 -18.40 -0.50
N LYS A 802 17.26 -18.41 -1.83
CA LYS A 802 18.50 -18.65 -2.56
C LYS A 802 19.23 -17.34 -2.85
N GLU A 803 20.55 -17.40 -2.73
CA GLU A 803 21.46 -16.37 -3.22
C GLU A 803 21.73 -16.55 -4.72
N ARG A 804 22.12 -15.48 -5.41
CA ARG A 804 22.42 -15.51 -6.87
C ARG A 804 23.39 -16.64 -7.28
N SER A 805 24.35 -16.97 -6.42
CA SER A 805 25.36 -18.02 -6.63
C SER A 805 24.77 -19.44 -6.64
N GLN A 806 23.60 -19.62 -6.04
CA GLN A 806 22.88 -20.90 -5.94
C GLN A 806 21.85 -21.06 -7.07
N ILE A 807 21.45 -19.96 -7.69
CA ILE A 807 20.54 -19.96 -8.84
C ILE A 807 21.28 -20.45 -10.08
N ARG A 808 20.58 -21.13 -10.98
CA ARG A 808 21.09 -21.62 -12.26
C ARG A 808 20.03 -21.37 -13.31
N GLY A 809 20.36 -20.68 -14.39
CA GLY A 809 19.48 -20.49 -15.54
C GLY A 809 19.93 -21.40 -16.67
N THR A 810 19.76 -22.71 -16.52
CA THR A 810 20.19 -23.69 -17.53
C THR A 810 18.99 -24.11 -18.39
N GLY A 811 19.25 -24.85 -19.47
CA GLY A 811 18.21 -25.46 -20.30
C GLY A 811 17.31 -26.48 -19.58
N PHE A 812 17.58 -26.81 -18.31
CA PHE A 812 16.70 -27.65 -17.50
C PHE A 812 15.53 -26.81 -16.96
N VAL A 813 14.29 -27.24 -17.26
CA VAL A 813 13.07 -26.46 -16.98
C VAL A 813 12.90 -26.03 -15.51
N VAL A 814 13.33 -26.87 -14.56
CA VAL A 814 13.28 -26.57 -13.12
C VAL A 814 14.22 -25.40 -12.80
N ASP A 815 15.46 -25.47 -13.28
CA ASP A 815 16.48 -24.45 -13.06
C ASP A 815 16.02 -23.10 -13.65
N SER A 816 15.58 -23.10 -14.92
CA SER A 816 15.12 -21.88 -15.59
C SER A 816 13.88 -21.26 -14.94
N LEU A 817 12.91 -22.07 -14.49
CA LEU A 817 11.72 -21.57 -13.81
C LEU A 817 12.09 -20.97 -12.44
N GLU A 818 12.90 -21.68 -11.66
CA GLU A 818 13.37 -21.19 -10.35
C GLU A 818 14.17 -19.89 -10.49
N ALA A 819 15.03 -19.80 -11.51
CA ALA A 819 15.80 -18.61 -11.83
C ALA A 819 14.90 -17.42 -12.21
N ALA A 820 13.92 -17.61 -13.09
CA ALA A 820 12.99 -16.57 -13.47
C ALA A 820 12.17 -16.05 -12.28
N LEU A 821 11.68 -16.96 -11.42
CA LEU A 821 10.96 -16.59 -10.19
C LEU A 821 11.87 -15.88 -9.18
N TRP A 822 13.13 -16.30 -9.05
CA TRP A 822 14.12 -15.62 -8.22
C TRP A 822 14.36 -14.19 -8.72
N CYS A 823 14.57 -14.01 -10.03
CA CYS A 823 14.77 -12.69 -10.62
C CYS A 823 13.54 -11.80 -10.41
N PHE A 824 12.34 -12.36 -10.56
CA PHE A 824 11.08 -11.65 -10.31
C PHE A 824 10.92 -11.28 -8.83
N ALA A 825 11.32 -12.13 -7.89
CA ALA A 825 11.27 -11.83 -6.46
C ALA A 825 12.30 -10.78 -6.03
N ASN A 826 13.45 -10.69 -6.70
CA ASN A 826 14.60 -9.84 -6.33
C ASN A 826 14.75 -8.59 -7.22
N SER A 827 13.66 -8.12 -7.81
CA SER A 827 13.64 -6.89 -8.62
C SER A 827 12.38 -6.08 -8.31
N ASP A 828 12.46 -4.76 -8.49
CA ASP A 828 11.32 -3.85 -8.28
C ASP A 828 10.75 -3.34 -9.62
N SER A 829 11.48 -3.50 -10.72
CA SER A 829 11.06 -3.14 -12.08
C SER A 829 11.35 -4.24 -13.11
N PHE A 830 10.67 -4.19 -14.26
CA PHE A 830 10.93 -5.09 -15.38
C PHE A 830 12.40 -5.04 -15.83
N GLU A 831 12.96 -3.84 -15.98
CA GLU A 831 14.33 -3.64 -16.46
C GLU A 831 15.37 -4.31 -15.55
N GLN A 832 15.24 -4.07 -14.23
CA GLN A 832 16.14 -4.63 -13.23
C GLN A 832 16.08 -6.16 -13.24
N GLY A 833 14.88 -6.74 -13.27
CA GLY A 833 14.71 -8.18 -13.26
C GLY A 833 15.15 -8.84 -14.57
N ALA A 834 14.93 -8.20 -15.72
CA ALA A 834 15.37 -8.72 -17.02
C ALA A 834 16.89 -8.74 -17.12
N LEU A 835 17.57 -7.67 -16.67
CA LEU A 835 19.03 -7.64 -16.57
C LEU A 835 19.53 -8.69 -15.58
N LEU A 836 18.84 -8.87 -14.45
CA LEU A 836 19.19 -9.88 -13.45
C LEU A 836 19.12 -11.29 -14.04
N ALA A 837 18.09 -11.59 -14.82
CA ALA A 837 17.90 -12.87 -15.51
C ALA A 837 18.94 -13.10 -16.61
N ALA A 838 19.09 -12.16 -17.55
CA ALA A 838 20.06 -12.25 -18.64
C ALA A 838 21.51 -12.39 -18.14
N ASN A 839 21.85 -11.70 -17.04
CA ASN A 839 23.18 -11.80 -16.44
C ASN A 839 23.42 -13.09 -15.65
N LEU A 840 22.50 -14.05 -15.59
CA LEU A 840 22.80 -15.38 -15.07
C LEU A 840 23.66 -16.19 -16.05
N GLY A 841 23.73 -15.81 -17.32
CA GLY A 841 24.48 -16.55 -18.34
C GLY A 841 23.84 -17.93 -18.57
N ASP A 842 24.65 -18.88 -19.02
CA ASP A 842 24.24 -20.24 -19.39
C ASP A 842 23.14 -20.18 -20.47
N ASP A 843 21.88 -20.39 -20.09
CA ASP A 843 20.69 -20.33 -20.95
C ASP A 843 19.92 -19.02 -20.70
N ALA A 844 20.60 -17.92 -21.06
CA ALA A 844 20.29 -16.57 -20.60
C ALA A 844 19.07 -15.95 -21.28
N ASP A 845 18.91 -16.17 -22.59
CA ASP A 845 17.72 -15.86 -23.37
C ASP A 845 16.48 -16.48 -22.78
N THR A 846 16.44 -17.81 -22.61
CA THR A 846 15.24 -18.49 -22.13
C THR A 846 14.92 -18.14 -20.69
N THR A 847 15.92 -18.02 -19.82
CA THR A 847 15.69 -17.55 -18.45
C THR A 847 15.09 -16.13 -18.43
N ALA A 848 15.60 -15.23 -19.26
CA ALA A 848 15.09 -13.86 -19.37
C ALA A 848 13.71 -13.81 -20.06
N ALA A 849 13.41 -14.68 -21.03
CA ALA A 849 12.12 -14.78 -21.68
C ALA A 849 11.03 -15.30 -20.72
N ILE A 850 11.33 -16.32 -19.90
CA ILE A 850 10.41 -16.81 -18.85
C ILE A 850 10.14 -15.72 -17.82
N PHE A 851 11.18 -15.03 -17.35
CA PHE A 851 11.01 -13.85 -16.50
C PHE A 851 10.14 -12.79 -17.20
N GLY A 852 10.43 -12.52 -18.47
CA GLY A 852 9.77 -11.50 -19.27
C GLY A 852 8.27 -11.72 -19.44
N GLN A 853 7.85 -12.97 -19.64
CA GLN A 853 6.44 -13.36 -19.67
C GLN A 853 5.71 -12.97 -18.37
N LEU A 854 6.29 -13.31 -17.22
CA LEU A 854 5.70 -13.10 -15.89
C LEU A 854 5.72 -11.62 -15.50
N ALA A 855 6.90 -11.02 -15.53
CA ALA A 855 7.10 -9.63 -15.15
C ALA A 855 6.36 -8.68 -16.09
N GLY A 856 6.38 -8.97 -17.40
CA GLY A 856 5.63 -8.19 -18.38
C GLY A 856 4.13 -8.23 -18.16
N ALA A 857 3.56 -9.39 -17.81
CA ALA A 857 2.17 -9.50 -17.41
C ALA A 857 1.85 -8.71 -16.13
N PHE A 858 2.76 -8.78 -15.15
CA PHE A 858 2.58 -8.14 -13.84
C PHE A 858 2.63 -6.61 -13.93
N TYR A 859 3.61 -6.06 -14.65
CA TYR A 859 3.83 -4.62 -14.75
C TYR A 859 2.98 -3.94 -15.83
N GLY A 860 2.58 -4.66 -16.88
CA GLY A 860 1.91 -4.10 -18.06
C GLY A 860 2.88 -3.47 -19.06
N ILE A 861 2.42 -3.26 -20.30
CA ILE A 861 3.25 -2.70 -21.39
C ILE A 861 3.80 -1.31 -21.05
N GLU A 862 3.05 -0.49 -20.30
CA GLU A 862 3.40 0.89 -19.97
C GLU A 862 4.64 1.00 -19.07
N GLN A 863 4.97 -0.06 -18.35
CA GLN A 863 6.12 -0.13 -17.44
C GLN A 863 7.31 -0.89 -18.03
N LEU A 864 7.21 -1.32 -19.30
CA LEU A 864 8.36 -1.88 -20.01
C LEU A 864 9.34 -0.76 -20.43
N PRO A 865 10.66 -1.03 -20.48
CA PRO A 865 11.64 -0.01 -20.83
C PRO A 865 11.47 0.46 -22.28
N GLU A 866 10.92 1.67 -22.46
CA GLU A 866 10.63 2.22 -23.80
C GLU A 866 11.89 2.31 -24.69
N HIS A 867 13.07 2.47 -24.09
CA HIS A 867 14.33 2.48 -24.84
C HIS A 867 14.74 1.11 -25.39
N TRP A 868 14.28 0.00 -24.80
CA TRP A 868 14.39 -1.34 -25.38
C TRP A 868 13.26 -1.63 -26.35
N LEU A 869 12.02 -1.22 -26.04
CA LEU A 869 10.88 -1.38 -26.95
C LEU A 869 11.15 -0.73 -28.32
N ARG A 870 11.82 0.44 -28.37
CA ARG A 870 12.23 1.08 -29.63
C ARG A 870 13.23 0.27 -30.45
N LYS A 871 14.02 -0.61 -29.83
CA LYS A 871 14.99 -1.48 -30.50
C LYS A 871 14.36 -2.81 -30.90
N LEU A 872 13.33 -3.27 -30.17
CA LEU A 872 12.72 -4.58 -30.34
C LEU A 872 12.21 -4.79 -31.77
N ALA A 873 12.75 -5.81 -32.43
CA ALA A 873 12.34 -6.19 -33.76
C ALA A 873 10.89 -6.68 -33.75
N TRP A 874 10.11 -6.22 -34.74
CA TRP A 874 8.71 -6.58 -34.92
C TRP A 874 7.79 -6.19 -33.75
N ARG A 875 8.11 -5.12 -33.00
CA ARG A 875 7.27 -4.55 -31.94
C ARG A 875 5.79 -4.48 -32.34
N ASP A 876 5.47 -3.82 -33.47
CA ASP A 876 4.08 -3.63 -33.91
C ASP A 876 3.35 -4.97 -34.14
N LYS A 877 4.05 -5.97 -34.70
CA LYS A 877 3.50 -7.31 -34.90
C LYS A 877 3.25 -8.00 -33.57
N LEU A 878 4.20 -7.92 -32.62
CA LEU A 878 4.04 -8.51 -31.28
C LEU A 878 2.89 -7.86 -30.51
N GLU A 879 2.77 -6.52 -30.55
CA GLU A 879 1.66 -5.80 -29.90
C GLU A 879 0.32 -6.21 -30.51
N GLN A 880 0.24 -6.27 -31.84
CA GLN A 880 -0.97 -6.69 -32.55
C GLN A 880 -1.31 -8.16 -32.26
N THR A 881 -0.34 -9.06 -32.25
CA THR A 881 -0.55 -10.47 -31.92
C THR A 881 -1.08 -10.63 -30.49
N ALA A 882 -0.48 -9.93 -29.51
CA ALA A 882 -0.95 -9.94 -28.12
C ALA A 882 -2.38 -9.40 -27.99
N GLU A 883 -2.69 -8.32 -28.70
CA GLU A 883 -4.03 -7.75 -28.75
C GLU A 883 -5.04 -8.71 -29.38
N PHE A 884 -4.71 -9.33 -30.53
CA PHE A 884 -5.56 -10.34 -31.13
C PHE A 884 -5.77 -11.53 -30.21
N LEU A 885 -4.73 -12.01 -29.53
CA LEU A 885 -4.87 -13.07 -28.53
C LEU A 885 -5.78 -12.64 -27.39
N ALA A 886 -5.66 -11.42 -26.88
CA ALA A 886 -6.49 -10.90 -25.80
C ALA A 886 -7.96 -10.70 -26.22
N LEU A 887 -8.21 -10.33 -27.47
CA LEU A 887 -9.56 -10.03 -27.98
C LEU A 887 -10.29 -11.25 -28.54
N THR A 888 -9.57 -12.25 -29.04
CA THR A 888 -10.17 -13.43 -29.70
C THR A 888 -10.70 -14.42 -28.67
N PRO A 889 -12.00 -14.75 -28.64
CA PRO A 889 -12.54 -15.72 -27.70
C PRO A 889 -12.10 -17.15 -28.09
N PRO A 890 -11.89 -18.06 -27.13
CA PRO A 890 -11.74 -19.47 -27.43
C PRO A 890 -13.06 -20.07 -27.91
N PHE A 891 -12.97 -21.13 -28.72
CA PHE A 891 -14.13 -21.85 -29.24
C PHE A 891 -15.14 -22.29 -28.17
N SER A 892 -14.69 -22.64 -26.96
CA SER A 892 -15.55 -23.06 -25.84
C SER A 892 -16.60 -22.01 -25.48
N GLN A 893 -16.31 -20.73 -25.68
CA GLN A 893 -17.25 -19.62 -25.41
C GLN A 893 -18.22 -19.37 -26.55
N LEU A 894 -17.88 -19.79 -27.77
CA LEU A 894 -18.76 -19.62 -28.92
C LEU A 894 -19.69 -20.81 -29.13
N GLN A 895 -19.64 -21.85 -28.29
CA GLN A 895 -20.38 -23.08 -28.53
C GLN A 895 -21.90 -22.86 -28.55
N ASP A 896 -22.42 -22.08 -27.61
CA ASP A 896 -23.84 -21.72 -27.56
C ASP A 896 -24.23 -20.83 -28.74
N ILE A 897 -23.38 -19.85 -29.07
CA ILE A 897 -23.54 -18.97 -30.23
C ILE A 897 -23.59 -19.78 -31.53
N MET A 898 -22.71 -20.76 -31.69
CA MET A 898 -22.64 -21.64 -32.85
C MET A 898 -23.84 -22.59 -32.94
N ASN A 899 -24.36 -23.07 -31.80
CA ASN A 899 -25.56 -23.91 -31.76
C ASN A 899 -26.80 -23.12 -32.20
N ASP A 900 -26.91 -21.87 -31.79
CA ASP A 900 -27.97 -20.96 -32.24
C ASP A 900 -27.89 -20.70 -33.74
N PHE A 901 -26.69 -20.42 -34.26
CA PHE A 901 -26.50 -20.27 -35.70
C PHE A 901 -26.91 -21.54 -36.47
N LYS A 902 -26.56 -22.74 -35.99
CA LYS A 902 -26.96 -24.01 -36.63
C LYS A 902 -28.48 -24.22 -36.61
N SER A 903 -29.13 -23.88 -35.51
CA SER A 903 -30.60 -23.95 -35.37
C SER A 903 -31.28 -23.09 -36.45
N VAL A 904 -30.83 -21.84 -36.60
CA VAL A 904 -31.34 -20.90 -37.60
C VAL A 904 -31.11 -21.41 -39.04
N LEU A 905 -29.94 -21.99 -39.33
CA LEU A 905 -29.57 -22.50 -40.66
C LEU A 905 -30.28 -23.82 -41.04
N SER A 906 -30.69 -24.61 -40.06
CA SER A 906 -31.37 -25.90 -40.28
C SER A 906 -32.85 -25.75 -40.68
N ASN A 907 -33.46 -24.58 -40.40
CA ASN A 907 -34.81 -24.22 -40.82
C ASN A 907 -34.85 -23.83 -42.30
N LYS A 908 -34.74 -24.82 -43.19
CA LYS A 908 -34.86 -24.65 -44.64
C LYS A 908 -36.29 -24.23 -45.04
N SER A 909 -36.54 -22.92 -45.13
CA SER A 909 -37.61 -22.37 -45.97
C SER A 909 -37.03 -21.42 -47.00
N ASP A 910 -37.57 -21.48 -48.22
CA ASP A 910 -36.98 -21.14 -49.52
C ASP A 910 -36.82 -19.63 -49.81
N ASP A 911 -36.57 -18.82 -48.77
CA ASP A 911 -36.32 -17.38 -48.87
C ASP A 911 -35.08 -17.01 -48.03
N SER A 912 -33.92 -17.54 -48.44
CA SER A 912 -32.72 -17.68 -47.62
C SER A 912 -31.99 -16.38 -47.24
N ARG A 913 -32.58 -15.20 -47.48
CA ARG A 913 -32.00 -13.90 -47.06
C ARG A 913 -32.76 -13.19 -45.94
N SER A 914 -34.00 -13.58 -45.65
CA SER A 914 -34.87 -12.82 -44.74
C SER A 914 -34.97 -13.43 -43.33
N GLN A 915 -34.38 -14.60 -43.07
CA GLN A 915 -34.66 -15.39 -41.86
C GLN A 915 -33.47 -15.65 -40.91
N VAL A 916 -32.29 -15.06 -41.13
CA VAL A 916 -31.23 -15.10 -40.10
C VAL A 916 -31.51 -13.99 -39.08
N HIS A 917 -32.55 -14.17 -38.25
CA HIS A 917 -32.79 -13.31 -37.09
C HIS A 917 -31.90 -13.79 -35.95
N MET A 918 -30.85 -13.02 -35.66
CA MET A 918 -29.94 -13.33 -34.59
C MET A 918 -30.59 -13.19 -33.22
N PRO A 919 -30.33 -14.13 -32.29
CA PRO A 919 -30.63 -13.95 -30.88
C PRO A 919 -30.01 -12.65 -30.35
N ARG A 920 -30.73 -11.95 -29.47
CA ARG A 920 -30.32 -10.65 -28.92
C ARG A 920 -28.95 -10.70 -28.20
N GLU A 921 -28.64 -11.84 -27.60
CA GLU A 921 -27.36 -12.09 -26.91
C GLU A 921 -26.18 -12.11 -27.89
N LEU A 922 -26.36 -12.65 -29.10
CA LEU A 922 -25.33 -12.64 -30.16
C LEU A 922 -24.94 -11.23 -30.62
N ARG A 923 -25.89 -10.28 -30.63
CA ARG A 923 -25.57 -8.87 -30.95
C ARG A 923 -24.62 -8.29 -29.91
N LYS A 924 -24.84 -8.53 -28.62
CA LYS A 924 -24.02 -7.96 -27.54
C LYS A 924 -22.59 -8.53 -27.56
N ASP A 925 -22.43 -9.83 -27.79
CA ASP A 925 -21.09 -10.45 -27.83
C ASP A 925 -20.31 -10.11 -29.09
N ILE A 926 -20.97 -10.02 -30.25
CA ILE A 926 -20.29 -9.75 -31.53
C ILE A 926 -20.04 -8.24 -31.74
N TYR A 927 -20.84 -7.35 -31.13
CA TYR A 927 -20.50 -5.91 -31.09
C TYR A 927 -19.20 -5.61 -30.34
N ARG A 928 -18.70 -6.53 -29.49
CA ARG A 928 -17.47 -6.35 -28.70
C ARG A 928 -16.16 -6.62 -29.46
N PHE A 929 -16.19 -7.05 -30.73
CA PHE A 929 -14.99 -7.35 -31.53
C PHE A 929 -14.67 -6.19 -32.49
N ASN A 930 -14.18 -5.08 -31.96
CA ASN A 930 -13.82 -3.90 -32.74
C ASN A 930 -12.47 -4.09 -33.45
N MET A 931 -12.46 -4.77 -34.59
CA MET A 931 -11.24 -4.95 -35.38
C MET A 931 -11.43 -4.51 -36.84
N VAL A 932 -10.81 -3.38 -37.19
CA VAL A 932 -10.80 -2.83 -38.55
C VAL A 932 -10.13 -3.82 -39.52
N LEU A 933 -10.75 -4.03 -40.68
CA LEU A 933 -10.20 -4.83 -41.78
C LEU A 933 -9.43 -3.94 -42.75
N ASN A 934 -8.16 -4.27 -43.01
CA ASN A 934 -7.44 -3.84 -44.20
C ASN A 934 -7.21 -5.07 -45.06
N TYR A 935 -8.01 -5.25 -46.11
CA TYR A 935 -7.79 -6.26 -47.13
C TYR A 935 -7.19 -5.58 -48.35
N THR A 936 -5.98 -5.97 -48.74
CA THR A 936 -5.39 -5.60 -50.03
C THR A 936 -4.84 -6.87 -50.68
N GLY A 937 -5.26 -7.17 -51.91
CA GLY A 937 -4.48 -8.04 -52.80
C GLY A 937 -5.03 -9.42 -53.23
N LEU A 938 -6.33 -9.73 -53.09
CA LEU A 938 -6.91 -10.98 -53.65
C LEU A 938 -7.96 -10.75 -54.75
N GLU A 939 -8.00 -9.55 -55.32
CA GLU A 939 -9.12 -9.07 -56.15
C GLU A 939 -9.16 -9.64 -57.58
N ASP A 940 -8.12 -10.32 -58.06
CA ASP A 940 -7.97 -10.59 -59.50
C ASP A 940 -8.00 -12.08 -59.94
N GLU A 941 -8.18 -13.08 -59.05
CA GLU A 941 -8.03 -14.51 -59.42
C GLU A 941 -9.18 -15.49 -59.04
N ILE A 942 -10.42 -15.05 -58.80
CA ILE A 942 -11.45 -15.92 -58.19
C ILE A 942 -12.63 -16.26 -59.13
N ARG A 943 -13.01 -17.55 -59.19
CA ARG A 943 -14.20 -18.08 -59.92
C ARG A 943 -15.26 -18.76 -59.02
N ASP A 944 -14.94 -19.21 -57.79
CA ASP A 944 -15.87 -19.86 -56.84
C ASP A 944 -15.76 -19.27 -55.41
N PRO A 945 -16.86 -18.73 -54.82
CA PRO A 945 -16.88 -18.20 -53.45
C PRO A 945 -16.59 -19.22 -52.34
N TYR A 946 -16.91 -20.50 -52.52
CA TYR A 946 -16.66 -21.52 -51.48
C TYR A 946 -15.16 -21.78 -51.32
N GLU A 947 -14.42 -21.87 -52.42
CA GLU A 947 -12.96 -22.04 -52.41
C GLU A 947 -12.23 -20.88 -51.70
N VAL A 948 -12.79 -19.67 -51.78
CA VAL A 948 -12.26 -18.49 -51.09
C VAL A 948 -12.47 -18.60 -49.60
N ILE A 949 -13.70 -18.86 -49.15
CA ILE A 949 -14.05 -18.97 -47.73
C ILE A 949 -13.24 -20.07 -47.03
N GLN A 950 -12.94 -21.16 -47.73
CA GLN A 950 -12.11 -22.25 -47.21
C GLN A 950 -10.66 -21.84 -46.89
N ARG A 951 -10.16 -20.72 -47.43
CA ARG A 951 -8.82 -20.20 -47.13
C ARG A 951 -8.76 -19.39 -45.83
N PHE A 952 -9.91 -18.98 -45.29
CA PHE A 952 -9.97 -18.16 -44.09
C PHE A 952 -9.79 -19.02 -42.84
N ASN A 953 -9.01 -18.48 -41.91
CA ASN A 953 -8.79 -19.05 -40.59
C ASN A 953 -9.84 -18.54 -39.57
N TYR A 954 -9.81 -19.05 -38.35
CA TYR A 954 -10.78 -18.74 -37.30
C TYR A 954 -10.91 -17.24 -37.02
N LEU A 955 -9.80 -16.55 -36.76
CA LEU A 955 -9.78 -15.11 -36.53
C LEU A 955 -10.37 -14.35 -37.73
N GLU A 956 -10.00 -14.71 -38.95
CA GLU A 956 -10.50 -14.03 -40.14
C GLU A 956 -12.00 -14.29 -40.37
N CYS A 957 -12.48 -15.51 -40.10
CA CYS A 957 -13.90 -15.83 -40.12
C CYS A 957 -14.67 -15.01 -39.07
N LEU A 958 -14.16 -14.88 -37.84
CA LEU A 958 -14.78 -14.06 -36.80
C LEU A 958 -14.81 -12.58 -37.19
N ARG A 959 -13.71 -12.04 -37.73
CA ARG A 959 -13.65 -10.66 -38.23
C ARG A 959 -14.67 -10.42 -39.32
N TYR A 960 -14.78 -11.34 -40.28
CA TYR A 960 -15.70 -11.20 -41.40
C TYR A 960 -17.17 -11.31 -40.96
N ILE A 961 -17.51 -12.28 -40.10
CA ILE A 961 -18.85 -12.41 -39.52
C ILE A 961 -19.21 -11.15 -38.73
N THR A 962 -18.29 -10.63 -37.92
CA THR A 962 -18.49 -9.40 -37.15
C THR A 962 -18.76 -8.20 -38.06
N ALA A 963 -17.94 -7.99 -39.09
CA ALA A 963 -18.10 -6.89 -40.04
C ALA A 963 -19.42 -6.98 -40.83
N LEU A 964 -19.78 -8.19 -41.29
CA LEU A 964 -21.07 -8.45 -41.93
C LEU A 964 -22.24 -8.10 -41.02
N MET A 965 -22.15 -8.45 -39.73
CA MET A 965 -23.20 -8.21 -38.76
C MET A 965 -23.39 -6.73 -38.42
N ARG A 966 -22.32 -5.94 -38.45
CA ARG A 966 -22.34 -4.49 -38.21
C ARG A 966 -22.79 -3.67 -39.43
N GLY A 967 -23.01 -4.32 -40.57
CA GLY A 967 -23.43 -3.63 -41.80
C GLY A 967 -22.35 -2.73 -42.42
N GLU A 968 -21.08 -2.94 -42.05
CA GLU A 968 -19.96 -2.13 -42.53
C GLU A 968 -19.73 -2.34 -44.03
N LYS A 969 -19.54 -1.24 -44.77
CA LYS A 969 -19.19 -1.29 -46.20
C LYS A 969 -17.67 -1.44 -46.34
N LEU A 970 -17.22 -2.66 -46.63
CA LEU A 970 -15.82 -2.92 -47.01
C LEU A 970 -15.51 -2.16 -48.32
N SER A 971 -14.74 -1.08 -48.25
CA SER A 971 -14.55 -0.16 -49.39
C SER A 971 -13.23 -0.37 -50.13
N ALA A 972 -13.31 -0.92 -51.34
CA ALA A 972 -12.56 -0.53 -52.55
C ALA A 972 -12.99 -1.43 -53.71
N GLY A 973 -14.20 -1.23 -54.25
CA GLY A 973 -14.59 -1.74 -55.58
C GLY A 973 -14.28 -3.20 -55.91
N GLY A 974 -14.84 -4.18 -55.17
CA GLY A 974 -14.57 -5.58 -55.51
C GLY A 974 -15.32 -6.67 -54.75
N ILE A 975 -16.53 -6.42 -54.21
CA ILE A 975 -17.50 -7.52 -54.02
C ILE A 975 -18.61 -7.25 -55.03
N THR A 976 -18.50 -7.89 -56.19
CA THR A 976 -19.47 -7.71 -57.26
C THR A 976 -20.73 -8.52 -56.96
N ARG A 977 -21.84 -8.13 -57.59
CA ARG A 977 -23.26 -8.47 -57.33
C ARG A 977 -23.63 -9.95 -57.12
N LYS A 978 -22.72 -10.92 -57.26
CA LYS A 978 -22.95 -12.36 -56.99
C LYS A 978 -22.34 -12.87 -55.67
N GLU A 979 -21.34 -12.22 -55.07
CA GLU A 979 -20.68 -12.70 -53.83
C GLU A 979 -21.48 -12.38 -52.54
N ARG A 980 -22.62 -11.71 -52.70
CA ARG A 980 -23.75 -11.69 -51.75
C ARG A 980 -24.36 -13.09 -51.48
N SER A 981 -23.85 -14.17 -52.08
CA SER A 981 -24.40 -15.53 -51.96
C SER A 981 -23.51 -16.53 -51.23
N GLY A 982 -22.46 -16.08 -50.55
CA GLY A 982 -21.95 -16.88 -49.44
C GLY A 982 -22.72 -16.52 -48.19
N ASP A 983 -23.93 -17.09 -48.03
CA ASP A 983 -24.79 -16.91 -46.85
C ASP A 983 -23.93 -16.91 -45.58
N ILE A 984 -24.31 -16.16 -44.54
CA ILE A 984 -23.72 -16.31 -43.19
C ILE A 984 -23.59 -17.80 -42.82
N ALA A 985 -24.48 -18.64 -43.37
CA ALA A 985 -24.40 -20.08 -43.45
C ALA A 985 -23.01 -20.65 -43.82
N LEU A 986 -22.37 -20.23 -44.91
CA LEU A 986 -21.08 -20.74 -45.36
C LEU A 986 -19.93 -20.31 -44.42
N TRP A 987 -20.01 -19.12 -43.83
CA TRP A 987 -19.02 -18.64 -42.86
C TRP A 987 -19.17 -19.32 -41.50
N VAL A 988 -20.41 -19.49 -41.03
CA VAL A 988 -20.74 -20.31 -39.86
C VAL A 988 -20.39 -21.77 -40.10
N GLN A 989 -20.63 -22.28 -41.31
CA GLN A 989 -20.25 -23.62 -41.72
C GLN A 989 -18.73 -23.76 -41.67
N ARG A 990 -17.96 -22.81 -42.21
CA ARG A 990 -16.50 -22.81 -42.11
C ARG A 990 -16.02 -22.76 -40.65
N LEU A 991 -16.60 -21.91 -39.79
CA LEU A 991 -16.31 -21.92 -38.36
C LEU A 991 -16.65 -23.28 -37.71
N THR A 992 -17.76 -23.90 -38.12
CA THR A 992 -18.18 -25.22 -37.67
C THR A 992 -17.24 -26.31 -38.16
N GLU A 993 -16.73 -26.23 -39.39
CA GLU A 993 -15.75 -27.14 -39.95
C GLU A 993 -14.41 -27.00 -39.21
N LEU A 994 -13.95 -25.77 -38.96
CA LEU A 994 -12.77 -25.48 -38.13
C LEU A 994 -12.92 -26.04 -36.70
N TYR A 995 -14.13 -26.02 -36.14
CA TYR A 995 -14.45 -26.63 -34.86
C TYR A 995 -14.47 -28.17 -34.92
N ALA A 996 -15.21 -28.73 -35.88
CA ALA A 996 -15.43 -30.17 -36.07
C ALA A 996 -14.22 -30.90 -36.63
N PHE A 997 -13.21 -30.18 -37.12
CA PHE A 997 -11.98 -30.74 -37.66
C PHE A 997 -11.32 -31.68 -36.64
N ARG A 998 -11.51 -32.98 -36.88
CA ARG A 998 -10.76 -34.06 -36.26
C ARG A 998 -9.64 -34.42 -37.24
N PRO A 999 -8.37 -34.26 -36.86
CA PRO A 999 -7.28 -34.71 -37.70
C PRO A 999 -7.24 -36.24 -37.62
N HIS A 1000 -8.13 -36.95 -38.35
CA HIS A 1000 -7.83 -38.29 -38.88
C HIS A 1000 -8.87 -38.97 -39.80
N GLU A 1001 -10.03 -38.39 -40.15
CA GLU A 1001 -11.04 -39.19 -40.91
C GLU A 1001 -11.46 -38.69 -42.31
N GLU A 1002 -11.15 -37.47 -42.76
CA GLU A 1002 -11.76 -36.96 -44.02
C GLU A 1002 -10.85 -36.34 -45.08
N TYR A 1003 -9.52 -36.45 -44.97
CA TYR A 1003 -8.64 -36.17 -46.11
C TYR A 1003 -7.91 -37.42 -46.58
N GLY A 1004 -8.60 -38.17 -47.45
CA GLY A 1004 -7.91 -38.76 -48.58
C GLY A 1004 -7.28 -37.62 -49.39
N TYR A 1005 -6.01 -37.32 -49.10
CA TYR A 1005 -5.20 -36.50 -49.97
C TYR A 1005 -5.08 -37.21 -51.32
N ASP A 1006 -5.71 -36.65 -52.35
CA ASP A 1006 -5.43 -37.02 -53.73
C ASP A 1006 -3.94 -36.76 -53.98
N GLN A 1007 -3.23 -37.80 -54.38
CA GLN A 1007 -1.82 -37.77 -54.76
C GLN A 1007 -1.69 -37.24 -56.19
N ASN A 1008 -1.83 -35.93 -56.37
CA ASN A 1008 -1.37 -35.24 -57.59
C ASN A 1008 -0.85 -33.84 -57.29
#